data_AF-A0A5C7Q1N3-F1
#
_entry.id   AF-A0A5C7Q1N3-F1
#
_cell.length_a   1.000
_cell.length_b   1.000
_cell.length_c   1.000
_cell.angle_alpha   90.00
_cell.angle_beta   90.00
_cell.angle_gamma   90.00
#
_symmetry.space_group_name_H-M   'P 1'
#
loop_
_entity.id
_entity.type
_entity.pdbx_description
1 polymer ?
#
loop_
_entity_poly.entity_id
_entity_poly.type
_entity_poly.pdbx_seq_one_letter_code
_entity_poly.pdbx_strand_id
1 'polypeptide(L)'
;MARSYRARALAVMRQNETAMTALYAQLARDVAGIVQRRADADGNVPRQATFEIQQQAGELVRRLFLGRTGRGEWAPFDTVGNGAVIPLSPYMRQLWAAIRAAVRIPVEQSAAILERRLPLDVLTVMRAADVNPFAVAKQQVTEIAEVTQRIAEKKQRKSSVSLCEPSVSSANRSLVSEQLFRPNPLAAYDAPHTWVDPNGYRLSDRVWNTAGNTRQRLDAYLETAIREGRGALQMSRELEQFLIPGRGLRTSKPYGANASFDGMRLARSEISRAAQEAHRMAATMNPFVSGMKWNLSARHPKIDICDDLARGGPAGDGVYSVEAYPERPHSQCLCYGTNVLIPNPDSILDELRADIRRVRADLVDKVGPLLVDQFEKLLLGQGLEVVSVGPTSRVIVPAVMPPAVVPPTVVAPAPPVDLAAQARQRVLDLERQYEGRLEALDEQLAAVANELTIITNNMDRLDASLTKREGTPAAAQIRAKLEERRIERVAMFDRRRALQAERNRLMDEQVTALRGVVRVDRPGQVAVQAPGVDAPTLRNWQRGADEFNALVSADVAPPSSARFRAMVGRESYDPNARIVQVQATSDTRTIVHELGHWLEDHNADVHRKVVAFYDRRTQGYNLEWMGPGYDRDELARKDKFINLYMGKEYVVGSDRYATEILSMGLDHLYNKTALLARQDPEMFDFIFNVVRGL
;
A
#
# COMPACT_ATOMS: atom_id res chain seq x y z
N MET A 1 -12.70 -8.62 17.04
CA MET A 1 -12.27 -7.93 15.80
C MET A 1 -12.62 -6.44 15.80
N ALA A 2 -13.87 -6.01 15.99
CA ALA A 2 -14.22 -4.57 15.93
C ALA A 2 -13.40 -3.68 16.89
N ARG A 3 -13.00 -4.18 18.08
CA ARG A 3 -12.16 -3.44 19.03
C ARG A 3 -10.73 -3.16 18.54
N SER A 4 -10.11 -4.05 17.76
CA SER A 4 -8.73 -3.82 17.26
C SER A 4 -8.71 -2.84 16.09
N TYR A 5 -9.61 -2.97 15.11
CA TYR A 5 -9.68 -2.03 13.97
C TYR A 5 -10.16 -0.64 14.39
N ARG A 6 -11.12 -0.55 15.31
CA ARG A 6 -11.53 0.74 15.89
C ARG A 6 -10.36 1.40 16.65
N ALA A 7 -9.57 0.65 17.41
CA ALA A 7 -8.40 1.18 18.10
C ALA A 7 -7.35 1.73 17.11
N ARG A 8 -7.11 1.02 16.01
CA ARG A 8 -6.22 1.46 14.91
C ARG A 8 -6.74 2.74 14.24
N ALA A 9 -8.05 2.82 13.96
CA ALA A 9 -8.65 4.02 13.37
C ALA A 9 -8.53 5.23 14.30
N LEU A 10 -8.76 5.04 15.60
CA LEU A 10 -8.54 6.07 16.62
C LEU A 10 -7.07 6.45 16.77
N ALA A 11 -6.14 5.52 16.56
CA ALA A 11 -4.71 5.81 16.57
C ALA A 11 -4.32 6.73 15.40
N VAL A 12 -4.83 6.46 14.18
CA VAL A 12 -4.62 7.34 13.01
C VAL A 12 -5.16 8.74 13.27
N MET A 13 -6.37 8.85 13.84
CA MET A 13 -6.95 10.16 14.18
C MET A 13 -6.10 10.92 15.20
N ARG A 14 -5.66 10.25 16.27
CA ARG A 14 -4.80 10.86 17.30
C ARG A 14 -3.44 11.28 16.74
N GLN A 15 -2.84 10.45 15.89
CA GLN A 15 -1.56 10.78 15.25
C GLN A 15 -1.71 12.00 14.33
N ASN A 16 -2.79 12.06 13.55
CA ASN A 16 -3.08 13.21 12.71
C ASN A 16 -3.30 14.48 13.55
N GLU A 17 -4.05 14.40 14.65
CA GLU A 17 -4.23 15.54 15.57
C GLU A 17 -2.91 16.06 16.12
N THR A 18 -2.04 15.16 16.58
CA THR A 18 -0.70 15.53 17.08
C THR A 18 0.13 16.22 15.99
N ALA A 19 0.15 15.67 14.78
CA ALA A 19 0.92 16.23 13.67
C ALA A 19 0.38 17.59 13.20
N MET A 20 -0.95 17.73 13.09
CA MET A 20 -1.59 19.01 12.77
C MET A 20 -1.33 20.05 13.86
N THR A 21 -1.38 19.65 15.14
CA THR A 21 -1.05 20.52 16.28
C THR A 21 0.39 21.02 16.18
N ALA A 22 1.33 20.16 15.78
CA ALA A 22 2.73 20.55 15.58
C ALA A 22 2.90 21.58 14.45
N LEU A 23 2.20 21.41 13.32
CA LEU A 23 2.21 22.37 12.22
C LEU A 23 1.69 23.75 12.66
N TYR A 24 0.58 23.78 13.38
CA TYR A 24 0.01 25.04 13.90
C TYR A 24 0.86 25.67 15.00
N ALA A 25 1.50 24.86 15.85
CA ALA A 25 2.44 25.36 16.85
C ALA A 25 3.67 25.99 16.19
N GLN A 26 4.15 25.42 15.08
CA GLN A 26 5.22 26.04 14.29
C GLN A 26 4.77 27.38 13.70
N LEU A 27 3.59 27.42 13.07
CA LEU A 27 3.02 28.67 12.58
C LEU A 27 2.91 29.73 13.69
N ALA A 28 2.43 29.35 14.88
CA ALA A 28 2.30 30.26 16.01
C ALA A 28 3.65 30.84 16.45
N ARG A 29 4.70 30.00 16.54
CA ARG A 29 6.06 30.46 16.86
C ARG A 29 6.61 31.41 15.80
N ASP A 30 6.41 31.09 14.53
CA ASP A 30 6.92 31.91 13.43
C ASP A 30 6.25 33.29 13.40
N VAL A 31 4.93 33.35 13.58
CA VAL A 31 4.18 34.61 13.69
C VAL A 31 4.57 35.38 14.95
N ALA A 32 4.70 34.72 16.10
CA ALA A 32 5.16 35.34 17.33
C ALA A 32 6.55 35.97 17.15
N GLY A 33 7.47 35.27 16.46
CA GLY A 33 8.79 35.81 16.14
C GLY A 33 8.74 37.06 15.24
N ILE A 34 7.81 37.11 14.28
CA ILE A 34 7.58 38.31 13.46
C ILE A 34 7.13 39.48 14.33
N VAL A 35 6.15 39.25 15.22
CA VAL A 35 5.63 40.27 16.14
C VAL A 35 6.72 40.78 17.08
N GLN A 36 7.50 39.88 17.68
CA GLN A 36 8.58 40.22 18.62
C GLN A 36 9.69 41.04 17.96
N ARG A 37 10.09 40.70 16.73
CA ARG A 37 11.11 41.47 16.00
C ARG A 37 10.68 42.90 15.67
N ARG A 38 9.37 43.19 15.73
CA ARG A 38 8.80 44.51 15.45
C ARG A 38 8.35 45.24 16.72
N ALA A 39 8.65 44.69 17.89
CA ALA A 39 8.46 45.38 19.15
C ALA A 39 9.56 46.44 19.36
N ASP A 40 9.22 47.54 20.02
CA ASP A 40 10.17 48.53 20.50
C ASP A 40 10.89 48.07 21.78
N ALA A 41 11.72 48.94 22.36
CA ALA A 41 12.50 48.66 23.57
C ALA A 41 11.60 48.35 24.79
N ASP A 42 10.38 48.87 24.81
CA ASP A 42 9.39 48.64 25.88
C ASP A 42 8.52 47.41 25.59
N GLY A 43 8.74 46.73 24.45
CA GLY A 43 7.99 45.56 24.04
C GLY A 43 6.65 45.86 23.38
N ASN A 44 6.37 47.12 23.05
CA ASN A 44 5.15 47.54 22.35
C ASN A 44 5.32 47.38 20.84
N VAL A 45 4.24 47.02 20.14
CA VAL A 45 4.25 46.88 18.68
C VAL A 45 3.71 48.17 18.04
N PRO A 46 4.52 48.93 17.28
CA PRO A 46 4.06 50.16 16.66
C PRO A 46 2.92 49.90 15.66
N ARG A 47 1.88 50.75 15.67
CA ARG A 47 0.75 50.62 14.74
C ARG A 47 1.16 50.60 13.26
N GLN A 48 2.21 51.34 12.91
CA GLN A 48 2.79 51.35 11.56
C GLN A 48 3.32 49.98 11.10
N ALA A 49 3.68 49.08 12.03
CA ALA A 49 4.15 47.74 11.70
C ALA A 49 3.02 46.74 11.35
N THR A 50 1.75 47.11 11.57
CA THR A 50 0.59 46.21 11.39
C THR A 50 0.55 45.57 10.01
N PHE A 51 0.68 46.38 8.95
CA PHE A 51 0.61 45.91 7.58
C PHE A 51 1.71 44.89 7.26
N GLU A 52 2.96 45.18 7.66
CA GLU A 52 4.09 44.29 7.39
C GLU A 52 3.98 42.97 8.17
N ILE A 53 3.51 43.01 9.41
CA ILE A 53 3.28 41.82 10.23
C ILE A 53 2.19 40.95 9.58
N GLN A 54 1.07 41.54 9.17
CA GLN A 54 -0.02 40.83 8.49
C GLN A 54 0.43 40.21 7.16
N GLN A 55 1.23 40.93 6.35
CA GLN A 55 1.76 40.40 5.09
C GLN A 55 2.64 39.15 5.33
N GLN A 56 3.57 39.21 6.28
CA GLN A 56 4.45 38.08 6.59
C GLN A 56 3.68 36.91 7.23
N ALA A 57 2.76 37.19 8.14
CA ALA A 57 1.91 36.18 8.75
C ALA A 57 1.00 35.48 7.73
N GLY A 58 0.40 36.27 6.82
CA GLY A 58 -0.42 35.76 5.72
C GLY A 58 0.36 34.86 4.77
N GLU A 59 1.63 35.15 4.53
CA GLU A 59 2.51 34.28 3.72
C GLU A 59 2.80 32.95 4.41
N LEU A 60 3.02 32.94 5.72
CA LEU A 60 3.20 31.70 6.48
C LEU A 60 1.95 30.83 6.47
N VAL A 61 0.76 31.43 6.65
CA VAL A 61 -0.52 30.72 6.51
C VAL A 61 -0.66 30.14 5.10
N ARG A 62 -0.36 30.93 4.07
CA ARG A 62 -0.43 30.46 2.68
C ARG A 62 0.47 29.24 2.46
N ARG A 63 1.73 29.28 2.91
CA ARG A 63 2.69 28.17 2.76
C ARG A 63 2.34 26.93 3.56
N LEU A 64 1.63 27.08 4.68
CA LEU A 64 1.14 25.93 5.45
C LEU A 64 0.15 25.09 4.64
N PHE A 65 -0.76 25.75 3.90
CA PHE A 65 -1.85 25.10 3.19
C PHE A 65 -1.60 24.87 1.71
N LEU A 66 -0.76 25.70 1.08
CA LEU A 66 -0.52 25.71 -0.36
C LEU A 66 0.99 25.64 -0.65
N GLY A 67 1.36 24.97 -1.73
CA GLY A 67 2.71 25.00 -2.32
C GLY A 67 2.64 25.44 -3.78
N ARG A 68 3.76 25.35 -4.50
CA ARG A 68 3.86 25.72 -5.93
C ARG A 68 3.81 24.47 -6.81
N THR A 69 2.98 24.47 -7.84
CA THR A 69 2.92 23.41 -8.86
C THR A 69 4.13 23.48 -9.80
N GLY A 70 4.31 22.48 -10.66
CA GLY A 70 5.33 22.52 -11.72
C GLY A 70 5.19 23.73 -12.68
N ARG A 71 4.03 24.38 -12.72
CA ARG A 71 3.74 25.59 -13.51
C ARG A 71 3.86 26.89 -12.68
N GLY A 72 4.24 26.78 -11.41
CA GLY A 72 4.38 27.91 -10.50
C GLY A 72 3.06 28.42 -9.90
N GLU A 73 1.93 27.74 -10.08
CA GLU A 73 0.65 28.13 -9.48
C GLU A 73 0.58 27.71 -8.01
N TRP A 74 -0.21 28.41 -7.18
CA TRP A 74 -0.45 27.96 -5.81
C TRP A 74 -1.48 26.84 -5.80
N ALA A 75 -1.15 25.72 -5.17
CA ALA A 75 -2.08 24.61 -5.00
C ALA A 75 -1.74 23.78 -3.76
N PRO A 76 -2.73 23.10 -3.13
CA PRO A 76 -2.45 22.19 -2.02
C PRO A 76 -1.72 20.91 -2.48
N PHE A 77 -1.95 20.49 -3.72
CA PHE A 77 -1.34 19.32 -4.35
C PHE A 77 -1.20 19.55 -5.86
N ASP A 78 -0.35 18.75 -6.50
CA ASP A 78 -0.26 18.60 -7.96
C ASP A 78 -0.73 17.20 -8.36
N THR A 79 -1.11 17.01 -9.63
CA THR A 79 -1.49 15.71 -10.18
C THR A 79 -0.61 15.39 -11.38
N VAL A 80 0.11 14.27 -11.32
CA VAL A 80 0.92 13.79 -12.45
C VAL A 80 0.05 13.03 -13.47
N GLY A 81 0.59 12.82 -14.68
CA GLY A 81 -0.16 12.27 -15.82
C GLY A 81 -0.82 10.90 -15.62
N ASN A 82 -0.42 10.15 -14.58
CA ASN A 82 -1.05 8.88 -14.19
C ASN A 82 -2.15 9.03 -13.11
N GLY A 83 -2.55 10.26 -12.77
CA GLY A 83 -3.56 10.56 -11.74
C GLY A 83 -3.03 10.52 -10.30
N ALA A 84 -1.74 10.28 -10.07
CA ALA A 84 -1.18 10.30 -8.73
C ALA A 84 -1.10 11.73 -8.16
N VAL A 85 -1.46 11.86 -6.88
CA VAL A 85 -1.47 13.13 -6.15
C VAL A 85 -0.13 13.37 -5.47
N ILE A 86 0.48 14.51 -5.77
CA ILE A 86 1.70 15.00 -5.12
C ILE A 86 1.30 16.09 -4.13
N PRO A 87 1.28 15.83 -2.81
CA PRO A 87 0.96 16.84 -1.83
C PRO A 87 2.06 17.91 -1.72
N LEU A 88 1.73 19.16 -2.06
CA LEU A 88 2.69 20.28 -2.16
C LEU A 88 2.88 21.02 -0.84
N SER A 89 1.82 21.11 -0.02
CA SER A 89 1.88 21.84 1.26
C SER A 89 2.10 20.93 2.47
N PRO A 90 2.67 21.44 3.58
CA PRO A 90 2.82 20.68 4.82
C PRO A 90 1.48 20.13 5.34
N TYR A 91 0.42 20.94 5.29
CA TYR A 91 -0.92 20.51 5.70
C TYR A 91 -1.43 19.36 4.81
N MET A 92 -1.32 19.50 3.49
CA MET A 92 -1.82 18.48 2.56
C MET A 92 -1.01 17.18 2.65
N ARG A 93 0.31 17.25 2.87
CA ARG A 93 1.14 16.06 3.12
C ARG A 93 0.65 15.27 4.32
N GLN A 94 0.39 15.96 5.43
CA GLN A 94 -0.10 15.33 6.66
C GLN A 94 -1.51 14.75 6.46
N LEU A 95 -2.41 15.51 5.83
CA LEU A 95 -3.77 15.06 5.54
C LEU A 95 -3.79 13.83 4.65
N TRP A 96 -3.02 13.84 3.56
CA TRP A 96 -2.96 12.76 2.60
C TRP A 96 -2.40 11.47 3.21
N ALA A 97 -1.35 11.58 4.03
CA ALA A 97 -0.80 10.44 4.76
C ALA A 97 -1.85 9.80 5.71
N ALA A 98 -2.59 10.63 6.45
CA ALA A 98 -3.63 10.16 7.35
C ALA A 98 -4.82 9.52 6.62
N ILE A 99 -5.23 10.06 5.48
CA ILE A 99 -6.29 9.46 4.64
C ILE A 99 -5.86 8.06 4.17
N ARG A 100 -4.64 7.91 3.62
CA ARG A 100 -4.13 6.59 3.17
C ARG A 100 -4.11 5.58 4.31
N ALA A 101 -3.63 6.00 5.49
CA ALA A 101 -3.60 5.13 6.66
C ALA A 101 -5.01 4.71 7.11
N ALA A 102 -5.98 5.62 7.06
CA ALA A 102 -7.36 5.35 7.48
C ALA A 102 -8.12 4.46 6.49
N VAL A 103 -7.93 4.65 5.18
CA VAL A 103 -8.52 3.82 4.11
C VAL A 103 -8.05 2.36 4.19
N ARG A 104 -6.79 2.14 4.56
CA ARG A 104 -6.21 0.80 4.64
C ARG A 104 -6.88 -0.09 5.71
N ILE A 105 -7.32 0.49 6.82
CA ILE A 105 -7.87 -0.23 7.98
C ILE A 105 -9.10 -1.08 7.63
N PRO A 106 -10.18 -0.52 7.05
CA PRO A 106 -11.36 -1.31 6.71
C PRO A 106 -11.11 -2.31 5.57
N VAL A 107 -10.16 -2.02 4.67
CA VAL A 107 -9.76 -2.96 3.60
C VAL A 107 -9.11 -4.20 4.20
N GLU A 108 -8.12 -4.02 5.08
CA GLU A 108 -7.50 -5.13 5.82
C GLU A 108 -8.51 -5.86 6.71
N GLN A 109 -9.49 -5.16 7.27
CA GLN A 109 -10.57 -5.80 8.02
C GLN A 109 -11.41 -6.72 7.15
N SER A 110 -11.74 -6.30 5.93
CA SER A 110 -12.49 -7.13 4.96
C SER A 110 -11.66 -8.31 4.49
N ALA A 111 -10.38 -8.09 4.17
CA ALA A 111 -9.44 -9.15 3.81
C ALA A 111 -9.32 -10.21 4.91
N ALA A 112 -9.18 -9.80 6.17
CA ALA A 112 -9.10 -10.72 7.30
C ALA A 112 -10.40 -11.54 7.52
N ILE A 113 -11.57 -11.01 7.13
CA ILE A 113 -12.82 -11.78 7.14
C ILE A 113 -12.77 -12.88 6.07
N LEU A 114 -12.30 -12.56 4.86
CA LEU A 114 -12.14 -13.52 3.77
C LEU A 114 -11.14 -14.63 4.16
N GLU A 115 -9.96 -14.26 4.65
CA GLU A 115 -8.90 -15.20 5.04
C GLU A 115 -9.31 -16.20 6.13
N ARG A 116 -10.26 -15.83 6.99
CA ARG A 116 -10.75 -16.72 8.05
C ARG A 116 -11.89 -17.63 7.62
N ARG A 117 -12.65 -17.23 6.60
CA ARG A 117 -13.91 -17.88 6.22
C ARG A 117 -13.81 -18.64 4.91
N LEU A 118 -12.84 -18.32 4.06
CA LEU A 118 -12.59 -19.08 2.85
C LEU A 118 -11.72 -20.32 3.17
N PRO A 119 -12.02 -21.46 2.53
CA PRO A 119 -11.12 -22.60 2.48
C PRO A 119 -9.72 -22.23 2.00
N LEU A 120 -8.69 -22.92 2.53
CA LEU A 120 -7.28 -22.60 2.28
C LEU A 120 -6.90 -22.73 0.81
N ASP A 121 -7.46 -23.71 0.11
CA ASP A 121 -7.36 -23.94 -1.33
C ASP A 121 -7.91 -22.75 -2.14
N VAL A 122 -9.12 -22.26 -1.82
CA VAL A 122 -9.70 -21.07 -2.46
C VAL A 122 -8.87 -19.81 -2.17
N LEU A 123 -8.37 -19.66 -0.94
CA LEU A 123 -7.48 -18.55 -0.59
C LEU A 123 -6.15 -18.61 -1.35
N THR A 124 -5.63 -19.80 -1.60
CA THR A 124 -4.38 -20.00 -2.33
C THR A 124 -4.58 -19.61 -3.79
N VAL A 125 -5.70 -20.00 -4.39
CA VAL A 125 -6.09 -19.59 -5.74
C VAL A 125 -6.34 -18.09 -5.83
N MET A 126 -7.08 -17.50 -4.88
CA MET A 126 -7.34 -16.05 -4.86
C MET A 126 -6.06 -15.22 -4.64
N ARG A 127 -5.11 -15.69 -3.82
CA ARG A 127 -3.81 -15.02 -3.62
C ARG A 127 -2.89 -15.15 -4.84
N ALA A 128 -3.08 -16.20 -5.64
CA ALA A 128 -2.35 -16.43 -6.89
C ALA A 128 -3.05 -15.84 -8.13
N ALA A 129 -4.27 -15.31 -7.98
CA ALA A 129 -5.07 -14.78 -9.07
C ALA A 129 -4.80 -13.28 -9.29
N ASP A 130 -3.98 -12.95 -10.30
CA ASP A 130 -3.78 -11.58 -10.78
C ASP A 130 -4.87 -11.11 -11.78
N VAL A 131 -5.77 -12.01 -12.18
CA VAL A 131 -6.83 -11.75 -13.17
C VAL A 131 -8.13 -12.40 -12.71
N ASN A 132 -9.27 -11.74 -12.97
CA ASN A 132 -10.59 -12.30 -12.73
C ASN A 132 -10.70 -13.69 -13.42
N PRO A 133 -10.81 -14.80 -12.67
CA PRO A 133 -10.79 -16.15 -13.25
C PRO A 133 -11.95 -16.39 -14.24
N PHE A 134 -13.03 -15.61 -14.16
CA PHE A 134 -14.12 -15.69 -15.12
C PHE A 134 -13.87 -14.93 -16.43
N ALA A 135 -12.91 -13.99 -16.46
CA ALA A 135 -12.50 -13.33 -17.70
C ALA A 135 -11.72 -14.30 -18.60
N VAL A 136 -10.79 -15.05 -18.00
CA VAL A 136 -10.01 -16.10 -18.68
C VAL A 136 -10.92 -17.25 -19.12
N ALA A 137 -11.81 -17.71 -18.24
CA ALA A 137 -12.77 -18.75 -18.58
C ALA A 137 -13.71 -18.33 -19.73
N LYS A 138 -14.19 -17.08 -19.75
CA LYS A 138 -15.04 -16.56 -20.82
C LYS A 138 -14.29 -16.47 -22.15
N GLN A 139 -13.00 -16.09 -22.14
CA GLN A 139 -12.18 -15.98 -23.34
C GLN A 139 -11.87 -17.36 -23.93
N GLN A 140 -11.49 -18.32 -23.08
CA GLN A 140 -11.25 -19.71 -23.47
C GLN A 140 -12.53 -20.43 -23.91
N VAL A 141 -13.67 -20.20 -23.25
CA VAL A 141 -14.97 -20.74 -23.68
C VAL A 141 -15.40 -20.12 -25.02
N THR A 142 -15.06 -18.87 -25.31
CA THR A 142 -15.36 -18.24 -26.61
C THR A 142 -14.47 -18.80 -27.71
N GLU A 143 -13.16 -18.94 -27.48
CA GLU A 143 -12.24 -19.57 -28.43
C GLU A 143 -12.60 -21.04 -28.69
N ILE A 144 -13.00 -21.78 -27.66
CA ILE A 144 -13.40 -23.18 -27.81
C ILE A 144 -14.81 -23.31 -28.39
N ALA A 145 -15.74 -22.38 -28.12
CA ALA A 145 -17.01 -22.30 -28.82
C ALA A 145 -16.79 -22.05 -30.32
N GLU A 146 -15.85 -21.18 -30.69
CA GLU A 146 -15.48 -20.95 -32.09
C GLU A 146 -14.83 -22.18 -32.72
N VAL A 147 -13.96 -22.89 -32.01
CA VAL A 147 -13.34 -24.13 -32.52
C VAL A 147 -14.36 -25.25 -32.63
N THR A 148 -15.25 -25.40 -31.65
CA THR A 148 -16.34 -26.39 -31.65
C THR A 148 -17.37 -26.07 -32.73
N GLN A 149 -17.67 -24.79 -32.97
CA GLN A 149 -18.49 -24.34 -34.09
C GLN A 149 -17.81 -24.61 -35.44
N ARG A 150 -16.49 -24.39 -35.58
CA ARG A 150 -15.73 -24.77 -36.80
C ARG A 150 -15.68 -26.30 -37.02
N ILE A 151 -15.65 -27.09 -35.95
CA ILE A 151 -15.71 -28.56 -36.01
C ILE A 151 -17.14 -29.04 -36.34
N ALA A 152 -18.16 -28.40 -35.79
CA ALA A 152 -19.57 -28.65 -36.08
C ALA A 152 -19.93 -28.25 -37.51
N GLU A 153 -19.43 -27.13 -38.02
CA GLU A 153 -19.56 -26.67 -39.41
C GLU A 153 -18.81 -27.61 -40.39
N LYS A 154 -17.65 -28.15 -39.98
CA LYS A 154 -16.95 -29.22 -40.73
C LYS A 154 -17.72 -30.54 -40.72
N LYS A 155 -18.48 -30.86 -39.66
CA LYS A 155 -19.35 -32.05 -39.59
C LYS A 155 -20.68 -31.85 -40.33
N GLN A 156 -21.28 -30.66 -40.29
CA GLN A 156 -22.50 -30.31 -41.04
C GLN A 156 -22.25 -30.27 -42.55
N ARG A 157 -21.03 -29.95 -43.02
CA ARG A 157 -20.61 -30.16 -44.42
C ARG A 157 -20.57 -31.64 -44.85
N LYS A 158 -20.77 -32.60 -43.93
CA LYS A 158 -20.89 -34.04 -44.19
C LYS A 158 -22.24 -34.66 -43.81
N SER A 159 -23.17 -33.93 -43.22
CA SER A 159 -24.55 -34.39 -43.06
C SER A 159 -25.50 -33.21 -42.86
N SER A 160 -26.40 -33.00 -43.82
CA SER A 160 -27.48 -32.03 -43.77
C SER A 160 -28.63 -32.54 -42.90
N VAL A 161 -28.81 -32.03 -41.68
CA VAL A 161 -30.11 -32.02 -41.00
C VAL A 161 -30.19 -30.81 -40.04
N SER A 162 -31.29 -30.06 -40.19
CA SER A 162 -31.75 -28.90 -39.41
C SER A 162 -32.09 -29.26 -37.95
N LEU A 163 -32.01 -28.31 -37.01
CA LEU A 163 -33.11 -27.96 -36.07
C LEU A 163 -32.71 -26.93 -34.97
N CYS A 164 -33.61 -25.93 -34.84
CA CYS A 164 -34.09 -25.14 -33.69
C CYS A 164 -33.18 -24.65 -32.54
N GLU A 165 -33.27 -23.33 -32.30
CA GLU A 165 -32.84 -22.60 -31.10
C GLU A 165 -33.72 -22.91 -29.86
N PRO A 166 -33.17 -22.84 -28.63
CA PRO A 166 -33.97 -22.58 -27.44
C PRO A 166 -33.62 -21.26 -26.73
N SER A 167 -34.70 -20.72 -26.17
CA SER A 167 -34.96 -19.43 -25.55
C SER A 167 -34.15 -19.09 -24.29
N VAL A 168 -33.90 -17.79 -24.17
CA VAL A 168 -33.46 -17.07 -22.97
C VAL A 168 -34.58 -17.08 -21.92
N SER A 169 -34.42 -17.80 -20.80
CA SER A 169 -35.03 -17.42 -19.52
C SER A 169 -34.38 -18.13 -18.32
N SER A 170 -33.58 -17.43 -17.52
CA SER A 170 -33.72 -17.46 -16.06
C SER A 170 -32.89 -16.32 -15.44
N ALA A 171 -33.58 -15.53 -14.64
CA ALA A 171 -33.13 -14.26 -14.09
C ALA A 171 -32.39 -14.43 -12.75
N ASN A 172 -31.40 -13.55 -12.54
CA ASN A 172 -30.96 -12.95 -11.27
C ASN A 172 -30.92 -13.85 -10.02
N ARG A 173 -29.90 -14.71 -9.93
CA ARG A 173 -29.24 -15.00 -8.64
C ARG A 173 -27.80 -14.51 -8.76
N SER A 174 -27.45 -13.48 -7.99
CA SER A 174 -26.08 -12.98 -7.90
C SER A 174 -25.18 -14.12 -7.46
N LEU A 175 -24.40 -14.68 -8.38
CA LEU A 175 -23.48 -15.78 -8.07
C LEU A 175 -22.48 -15.31 -7.00
N VAL A 176 -22.31 -16.08 -5.94
CA VAL A 176 -21.33 -15.80 -4.86
C VAL A 176 -19.92 -15.68 -5.44
N SER A 177 -19.65 -16.46 -6.48
CA SER A 177 -18.42 -16.41 -7.24
C SER A 177 -18.19 -15.06 -7.92
N GLU A 178 -19.22 -14.44 -8.52
CA GLU A 178 -19.07 -13.11 -9.12
C GLU A 178 -18.67 -12.05 -8.10
N GLN A 179 -19.15 -12.13 -6.85
CA GLN A 179 -18.80 -11.15 -5.82
C GLN A 179 -17.36 -11.30 -5.33
N LEU A 180 -16.89 -12.54 -5.14
CA LEU A 180 -15.51 -12.84 -4.70
C LEU A 180 -14.44 -12.44 -5.73
N PHE A 181 -14.77 -12.54 -7.01
CA PHE A 181 -13.83 -12.39 -8.12
C PHE A 181 -14.03 -11.09 -8.92
N ARG A 182 -14.84 -10.15 -8.41
CA ARG A 182 -14.96 -8.81 -8.98
C ARG A 182 -13.61 -8.08 -8.93
N PRO A 183 -13.29 -7.26 -9.95
CA PRO A 183 -12.10 -6.41 -9.93
C PRO A 183 -12.06 -5.55 -8.67
N ASN A 184 -10.85 -5.28 -8.16
CA ASN A 184 -10.64 -4.47 -6.96
C ASN A 184 -11.37 -3.12 -7.09
N PRO A 185 -12.47 -2.88 -6.35
CA PRO A 185 -13.23 -1.65 -6.50
C PRO A 185 -12.46 -0.45 -5.95
N LEU A 186 -11.38 -0.64 -5.16
CA LEU A 186 -10.48 0.47 -4.78
C LEU A 186 -9.76 1.08 -5.98
N ALA A 187 -9.71 0.39 -7.13
CA ALA A 187 -9.28 0.98 -8.40
C ALA A 187 -10.34 1.95 -8.98
N ALA A 188 -11.62 1.75 -8.63
CA ALA A 188 -12.75 2.62 -8.95
C ALA A 188 -13.12 3.59 -7.80
N TYR A 189 -12.33 3.61 -6.72
CA TYR A 189 -12.53 4.53 -5.62
C TYR A 189 -12.24 5.95 -6.08
N ASP A 190 -13.23 6.83 -5.96
CA ASP A 190 -13.04 8.26 -6.16
C ASP A 190 -12.01 8.77 -5.17
N ALA A 191 -10.85 9.14 -5.71
CA ALA A 191 -9.78 9.67 -4.90
C ALA A 191 -10.29 10.90 -4.12
N PRO A 192 -9.88 11.10 -2.86
CA PRO A 192 -10.47 12.13 -2.00
C PRO A 192 -10.44 13.55 -2.57
N HIS A 193 -9.53 13.79 -3.52
CA HIS A 193 -9.32 15.06 -4.19
C HIS A 193 -10.26 15.32 -5.37
N THR A 194 -10.91 14.29 -5.94
CA THR A 194 -11.87 14.42 -7.05
C THR A 194 -13.31 14.52 -6.57
N TRP A 195 -13.60 14.02 -5.36
CA TRP A 195 -14.92 14.10 -4.74
C TRP A 195 -15.38 15.55 -4.53
N VAL A 196 -16.67 15.76 -4.81
CA VAL A 196 -17.37 17.04 -4.67
C VAL A 196 -18.37 16.90 -3.53
N ASP A 197 -18.34 17.81 -2.56
CA ASP A 197 -19.30 17.81 -1.46
C ASP A 197 -20.71 18.23 -1.92
N PRO A 198 -21.77 18.02 -1.10
CA PRO A 198 -23.13 18.43 -1.47
C PRO A 198 -23.30 19.93 -1.77
N ASN A 199 -22.33 20.76 -1.37
CA ASN A 199 -22.32 22.21 -1.65
C ASN A 199 -21.51 22.55 -2.91
N GLY A 200 -20.99 21.56 -3.65
CA GLY A 200 -20.25 21.75 -4.89
C GLY A 200 -18.74 21.92 -4.74
N TYR A 201 -18.16 21.74 -3.55
CA TYR A 201 -16.72 21.98 -3.34
C TYR A 201 -15.87 20.72 -3.38
N ARG A 202 -14.74 20.78 -4.10
CA ARG A 202 -13.70 19.74 -4.09
C ARG A 202 -12.75 19.91 -2.90
N LEU A 203 -11.86 18.93 -2.68
CA LEU A 203 -10.84 19.04 -1.63
C LEU A 203 -9.94 20.26 -1.79
N SER A 204 -9.53 20.58 -3.03
CA SER A 204 -8.74 21.77 -3.34
C SER A 204 -9.42 23.05 -2.83
N ASP A 205 -10.70 23.21 -3.14
CA ASP A 205 -11.48 24.40 -2.83
C ASP A 205 -11.65 24.56 -1.33
N ARG A 206 -11.86 23.44 -0.63
CA ARG A 206 -12.01 23.42 0.83
C ARG A 206 -10.70 23.75 1.55
N VAL A 207 -9.56 23.29 1.02
CA VAL A 207 -8.23 23.69 1.54
C VAL A 207 -7.98 25.17 1.28
N TRP A 208 -8.32 25.69 0.09
CA TRP A 208 -8.23 27.12 -0.24
C TRP A 208 -9.08 27.99 0.69
N ASN A 209 -10.35 27.61 0.89
CA ASN A 209 -11.27 28.30 1.79
C ASN A 209 -10.75 28.26 3.23
N THR A 210 -10.21 27.13 3.68
CA THR A 210 -9.59 27.00 5.00
C THR A 210 -8.39 27.93 5.16
N ALA A 211 -7.51 27.98 4.16
CA ALA A 211 -6.35 28.88 4.17
C ALA A 211 -6.77 30.36 4.24
N GLY A 212 -7.76 30.75 3.43
CA GLY A 212 -8.32 32.10 3.43
C GLY A 212 -8.95 32.47 4.78
N ASN A 213 -9.78 31.59 5.34
CA ASN A 213 -10.44 31.81 6.63
C ASN A 213 -9.43 31.90 7.79
N THR A 214 -8.43 31.02 7.82
CA THR A 214 -7.36 31.08 8.83
C THR A 214 -6.58 32.39 8.74
N ARG A 215 -6.27 32.85 7.51
CA ARG A 215 -5.59 34.13 7.29
C ARG A 215 -6.43 35.31 7.77
N GLN A 216 -7.69 35.42 7.33
CA GLN A 216 -8.58 36.51 7.72
C GLN A 216 -8.73 36.65 9.24
N ARG A 217 -8.86 35.51 9.94
CA ARG A 217 -8.95 35.47 11.40
C ARG A 217 -7.65 35.91 12.08
N LEU A 218 -6.50 35.50 11.55
CA LEU A 218 -5.19 35.92 12.05
C LEU A 218 -4.96 37.42 11.83
N ASP A 219 -5.29 37.92 10.65
CA ASP A 219 -5.15 39.33 10.29
C ASP A 219 -6.03 40.21 11.21
N ALA A 220 -7.29 39.81 11.44
CA ALA A 220 -8.21 40.52 12.34
C ALA A 220 -7.74 40.50 13.82
N TYR A 221 -7.13 39.40 14.26
CA TYR A 221 -6.54 39.31 15.60
C TYR A 221 -5.35 40.27 15.73
N LEU A 222 -4.40 40.22 14.79
CA LEU A 222 -3.20 41.05 14.80
C LEU A 222 -3.55 42.54 14.77
N GLU A 223 -4.49 42.94 13.91
CA GLU A 223 -4.98 44.32 13.83
C GLU A 223 -5.59 44.78 15.16
N THR A 224 -6.45 43.95 15.75
CA THR A 224 -7.10 44.28 17.03
C THR A 224 -6.09 44.39 18.17
N ALA A 225 -5.18 43.42 18.27
CA ALA A 225 -4.15 43.39 19.31
C ALA A 225 -3.20 44.60 19.23
N ILE A 226 -2.74 44.95 18.03
CA ILE A 226 -1.85 46.10 17.83
C ILE A 226 -2.59 47.42 18.06
N ARG A 227 -3.84 47.54 17.60
CA ARG A 227 -4.66 48.74 17.84
C ARG A 227 -4.91 48.98 19.33
N GLU A 228 -5.13 47.92 20.10
CA GLU A 228 -5.29 47.97 21.56
C GLU A 228 -3.98 48.22 22.32
N GLY A 229 -2.84 48.28 21.63
CA GLY A 229 -1.54 48.51 22.26
C GLY A 229 -1.02 47.31 23.05
N ARG A 230 -1.39 46.07 22.66
CA ARG A 230 -0.88 44.87 23.33
C ARG A 230 0.62 44.70 23.09
N GLY A 231 1.35 44.37 24.15
CA GLY A 231 2.78 44.06 24.06
C GLY A 231 3.07 42.75 23.33
N ALA A 232 4.23 42.65 22.68
CA ALA A 232 4.59 41.51 21.83
C ALA A 232 4.65 40.17 22.58
N LEU A 233 5.07 40.16 23.85
CA LEU A 233 5.07 38.95 24.69
C LEU A 233 3.65 38.46 24.99
N GLN A 234 2.72 39.38 25.24
CA GLN A 234 1.31 39.04 25.42
C GLN A 234 0.72 38.49 24.12
N MET A 235 0.96 39.18 23.00
CA MET A 235 0.50 38.74 21.69
C MET A 235 1.03 37.34 21.32
N SER A 236 2.27 37.03 21.69
CA SER A 236 2.87 35.71 21.45
C SER A 236 2.12 34.59 22.17
N ARG A 237 1.76 34.79 23.45
CA ARG A 237 1.00 33.82 24.25
C ARG A 237 -0.42 33.63 23.70
N GLU A 238 -1.06 34.72 23.32
CA GLU A 238 -2.41 34.72 22.76
C GLU A 238 -2.44 34.07 21.36
N LEU A 239 -1.41 34.28 20.54
CA LEU A 239 -1.23 33.60 19.24
C LEU A 239 -1.14 32.09 19.40
N GLU A 240 -0.37 31.61 20.38
CA GLU A 240 -0.31 30.17 20.66
C GLU A 240 -1.68 29.62 21.06
N GLN A 241 -2.42 30.30 21.92
CA GLN A 241 -3.78 29.89 22.30
C GLN A 241 -4.75 29.90 21.10
N PHE A 242 -4.60 30.87 20.21
CA PHE A 242 -5.48 31.05 19.07
C PHE A 242 -5.23 30.05 17.94
N LEU A 243 -3.95 29.73 17.68
CA LEU A 243 -3.54 28.87 16.58
C LEU A 243 -3.37 27.41 17.00
N ILE A 244 -3.08 27.08 18.26
CA ILE A 244 -2.93 25.68 18.66
C ILE A 244 -4.31 25.03 18.91
N PRO A 245 -4.66 23.94 18.22
CA PRO A 245 -5.93 23.23 18.45
C PRO A 245 -6.12 22.85 19.92
N GLY A 246 -7.32 23.08 20.45
CA GLY A 246 -7.69 22.71 21.83
C GLY A 246 -7.25 23.70 22.92
N ARG A 247 -6.46 24.73 22.60
CA ARG A 247 -5.99 25.75 23.57
C ARG A 247 -6.72 27.10 23.45
N GLY A 248 -8.03 27.06 23.22
CA GLY A 248 -8.70 28.19 22.57
C GLY A 248 -8.84 29.50 23.35
N LEU A 249 -8.41 30.58 22.70
CA LEU A 249 -8.81 31.95 23.03
C LEU A 249 -10.20 32.18 22.41
N ARG A 250 -11.27 31.92 23.18
CA ARG A 250 -12.65 32.17 22.75
C ARG A 250 -13.07 33.58 23.14
N THR A 251 -13.51 34.36 22.17
CA THR A 251 -13.82 35.78 22.38
C THR A 251 -14.96 36.23 21.47
N SER A 252 -15.70 37.26 21.91
CA SER A 252 -16.75 37.94 21.14
C SER A 252 -16.23 38.98 20.14
N LYS A 253 -14.90 39.14 20.04
CA LYS A 253 -14.23 40.09 19.13
C LYS A 253 -14.27 39.62 17.66
N PRO A 254 -13.95 40.50 16.68
CA PRO A 254 -14.08 40.21 15.24
C PRO A 254 -13.28 38.99 14.75
N TYR A 255 -12.20 38.62 15.44
CA TYR A 255 -11.39 37.45 15.11
C TYR A 255 -11.92 36.11 15.65
N GLY A 256 -12.98 36.15 16.48
CA GLY A 256 -13.84 35.00 16.80
C GLY A 256 -13.15 33.80 17.45
N ALA A 257 -13.55 32.60 17.02
CA ALA A 257 -13.02 31.33 17.51
C ALA A 257 -11.66 30.96 16.87
N ASN A 258 -10.93 30.03 17.48
CA ASN A 258 -9.60 29.59 17.06
C ASN A 258 -9.41 29.42 15.55
N ALA A 259 -8.35 30.01 15.01
CA ALA A 259 -8.03 29.96 13.59
C ALA A 259 -7.60 28.57 13.08
N SER A 260 -7.18 27.66 13.97
CA SER A 260 -6.88 26.26 13.61
C SER A 260 -8.09 25.33 13.57
N PHE A 261 -9.24 25.80 14.03
CA PHE A 261 -10.45 24.98 14.10
C PHE A 261 -10.88 24.47 12.73
N ASP A 262 -10.87 25.34 11.71
CA ASP A 262 -11.33 25.00 10.36
C ASP A 262 -10.42 23.95 9.70
N GLY A 263 -9.09 24.08 9.86
CA GLY A 263 -8.14 23.09 9.35
C GLY A 263 -8.23 21.75 10.08
N MET A 264 -8.43 21.75 11.40
CA MET A 264 -8.66 20.49 12.13
C MET A 264 -10.00 19.84 11.72
N ARG A 265 -11.03 20.65 11.49
CA ARG A 265 -12.35 20.19 11.05
C ARG A 265 -12.31 19.56 9.67
N LEU A 266 -11.64 20.19 8.72
CA LEU A 266 -11.45 19.64 7.38
C LEU A 266 -10.73 18.29 7.46
N ALA A 267 -9.61 18.23 8.19
CA ALA A 267 -8.81 17.01 8.27
C ALA A 267 -9.60 15.82 8.83
N ARG A 268 -10.29 16.00 9.98
CA ARG A 268 -11.10 14.93 10.58
C ARG A 268 -12.23 14.47 9.68
N SER A 269 -12.88 15.42 8.98
CA SER A 269 -14.00 15.10 8.08
C SER A 269 -13.53 14.28 6.89
N GLU A 270 -12.43 14.67 6.24
CA GLU A 270 -11.90 13.96 5.07
C GLU A 270 -11.36 12.58 5.41
N ILE A 271 -10.60 12.44 6.49
CA ILE A 271 -10.04 11.15 6.91
C ILE A 271 -11.18 10.17 7.22
N SER A 272 -12.20 10.63 7.94
CA SER A 272 -13.30 9.76 8.34
C SER A 272 -14.22 9.39 7.18
N ARG A 273 -14.46 10.32 6.24
CA ARG A 273 -15.22 10.08 5.02
C ARG A 273 -14.53 9.04 4.14
N ALA A 274 -13.24 9.25 3.84
CA ALA A 274 -12.46 8.33 3.03
C ALA A 274 -12.43 6.91 3.61
N ALA A 275 -12.26 6.79 4.93
CA ALA A 275 -12.30 5.50 5.60
C ALA A 275 -13.67 4.82 5.51
N GLN A 276 -14.77 5.57 5.67
CA GLN A 276 -16.12 5.00 5.56
C GLN A 276 -16.43 4.52 4.14
N GLU A 277 -16.03 5.29 3.13
CA GLU A 277 -16.27 4.90 1.75
C GLU A 277 -15.48 3.66 1.38
N ALA A 278 -14.19 3.61 1.74
CA ALA A 278 -13.39 2.40 1.60
C ALA A 278 -14.00 1.20 2.33
N HIS A 279 -14.62 1.43 3.49
CA HIS A 279 -15.31 0.38 4.25
C HIS A 279 -16.54 -0.13 3.52
N ARG A 280 -17.40 0.76 3.01
CA ARG A 280 -18.58 0.40 2.22
C ARG A 280 -18.18 -0.42 1.00
N MET A 281 -17.20 0.05 0.23
CA MET A 281 -16.69 -0.65 -0.95
C MET A 281 -16.10 -2.03 -0.61
N ALA A 282 -15.31 -2.12 0.45
CA ALA A 282 -14.72 -3.38 0.89
C ALA A 282 -15.77 -4.37 1.44
N ALA A 283 -16.86 -3.86 2.02
CA ALA A 283 -17.99 -4.66 2.46
C ALA A 283 -18.82 -5.20 1.28
N THR A 284 -19.03 -4.41 0.22
CA THR A 284 -19.81 -4.82 -0.97
C THR A 284 -19.19 -6.03 -1.66
N MET A 285 -17.87 -6.19 -1.56
CA MET A 285 -17.10 -7.27 -2.18
C MET A 285 -16.99 -8.52 -1.32
N ASN A 286 -17.44 -8.47 -0.08
CA ASN A 286 -17.23 -9.54 0.86
C ASN A 286 -18.52 -10.34 1.02
N PRO A 287 -18.62 -11.56 0.46
CA PRO A 287 -19.86 -12.33 0.49
C PRO A 287 -20.24 -12.78 1.92
N PHE A 288 -19.32 -12.68 2.88
CA PHE A 288 -19.60 -12.97 4.27
C PHE A 288 -20.20 -11.78 5.03
N VAL A 289 -20.33 -10.62 4.38
CA VAL A 289 -20.91 -9.40 4.95
C VAL A 289 -22.33 -9.25 4.43
N SER A 290 -23.32 -9.42 5.30
CA SER A 290 -24.74 -9.26 4.96
C SER A 290 -25.21 -7.81 5.02
N GLY A 291 -24.45 -6.94 5.69
CA GLY A 291 -24.80 -5.55 5.86
C GLY A 291 -23.78 -4.81 6.71
N MET A 292 -24.06 -3.53 6.95
CA MET A 292 -23.22 -2.68 7.78
C MET A 292 -24.05 -2.02 8.86
N LYS A 293 -23.52 -2.06 10.09
CA LYS A 293 -24.14 -1.42 11.25
C LYS A 293 -23.55 -0.03 11.47
N TRP A 294 -24.42 0.97 11.56
CA TRP A 294 -24.07 2.32 12.00
C TRP A 294 -23.94 2.34 13.53
N ASN A 295 -22.74 2.60 14.04
CA ASN A 295 -22.48 2.68 15.48
C ASN A 295 -22.29 4.13 15.91
N LEU A 296 -23.12 4.55 16.86
CA LEU A 296 -22.89 5.80 17.59
C LEU A 296 -21.58 5.72 18.37
N SER A 297 -20.82 6.81 18.30
CA SER A 297 -19.66 6.97 19.16
C SER A 297 -20.10 7.25 20.58
N ALA A 298 -19.38 6.71 21.57
CA ALA A 298 -19.57 7.08 22.98
C ALA A 298 -19.27 8.58 23.26
N ARG A 299 -18.66 9.28 22.30
CA ARG A 299 -18.40 10.73 22.34
C ARG A 299 -19.34 11.53 21.44
N HIS A 300 -20.41 10.91 20.94
CA HIS A 300 -21.45 11.60 20.18
C HIS A 300 -22.08 12.70 21.07
N PRO A 301 -21.93 13.99 20.71
CA PRO A 301 -22.11 15.07 21.68
C PRO A 301 -23.56 15.52 21.86
N LYS A 302 -24.44 15.26 20.88
CA LYS A 302 -25.84 15.71 20.88
C LYS A 302 -26.67 14.74 20.05
N ILE A 303 -27.97 14.67 20.34
CA ILE A 303 -28.90 13.93 19.49
C ILE A 303 -29.02 14.65 18.15
N ASP A 304 -28.77 13.94 17.05
CA ASP A 304 -28.91 14.42 15.68
C ASP A 304 -29.25 13.25 14.71
N ILE A 305 -29.16 13.50 13.41
CA ILE A 305 -29.42 12.50 12.36
C ILE A 305 -28.60 11.21 12.54
N CYS A 306 -27.44 11.24 13.19
CA CYS A 306 -26.70 10.00 13.49
C CYS A 306 -27.46 9.05 14.43
N ASP A 307 -28.27 9.57 15.35
CA ASP A 307 -29.08 8.77 16.28
C ASP A 307 -30.24 8.09 15.56
N ASP A 308 -30.80 8.76 14.56
CA ASP A 308 -31.81 8.18 13.68
C ASP A 308 -31.17 7.13 12.78
N LEU A 309 -29.98 7.38 12.24
CA LEU A 309 -29.24 6.36 11.50
C LEU A 309 -28.88 5.14 12.37
N ALA A 310 -28.60 5.32 13.65
CA ALA A 310 -28.31 4.23 14.58
C ALA A 310 -29.54 3.40 14.98
N ARG A 311 -30.74 3.98 14.84
CA ARG A 311 -32.05 3.34 15.11
C ARG A 311 -32.83 3.04 13.82
N GLY A 312 -32.22 3.29 12.66
CA GLY A 312 -32.81 3.04 11.36
C GLY A 312 -32.52 1.63 10.87
N GLY A 313 -32.56 1.47 9.55
CA GLY A 313 -32.48 0.16 8.90
C GLY A 313 -33.81 -0.62 9.00
N PRO A 314 -33.96 -1.73 8.25
CA PRO A 314 -35.23 -2.45 8.19
C PRO A 314 -35.74 -2.99 9.54
N ALA A 315 -34.82 -3.31 10.46
CA ALA A 315 -35.13 -3.83 11.79
C ALA A 315 -35.03 -2.78 12.91
N GLY A 316 -34.73 -1.51 12.58
CA GLY A 316 -34.58 -0.45 13.57
C GLY A 316 -33.36 -0.57 14.49
N ASP A 317 -32.38 -1.39 14.12
CA ASP A 317 -31.19 -1.72 14.92
C ASP A 317 -29.89 -1.07 14.40
N GLY A 318 -30.04 -0.18 13.43
CA GLY A 318 -28.95 0.54 12.76
C GLY A 318 -28.21 -0.30 11.73
N VAL A 319 -28.74 -1.46 11.33
CA VAL A 319 -28.17 -2.32 10.29
C VAL A 319 -28.81 -2.00 8.94
N TYR A 320 -27.96 -1.67 7.97
CA TYR A 320 -28.34 -1.39 6.59
C TYR A 320 -27.76 -2.46 5.66
N SER A 321 -28.39 -2.68 4.51
CA SER A 321 -27.69 -3.35 3.41
C SER A 321 -26.47 -2.52 3.02
N VAL A 322 -25.47 -3.15 2.40
CA VAL A 322 -24.22 -2.45 2.09
C VAL A 322 -24.46 -1.31 1.09
N GLU A 323 -25.38 -1.49 0.16
CA GLU A 323 -25.77 -0.49 -0.85
C GLU A 323 -26.54 0.68 -0.23
N ALA A 324 -27.36 0.42 0.79
CA ALA A 324 -28.15 1.44 1.48
C ALA A 324 -27.43 2.02 2.70
N TYR A 325 -26.17 1.64 2.95
CA TYR A 325 -25.42 2.16 4.09
C TYR A 325 -25.19 3.67 3.92
N PRO A 326 -25.65 4.49 4.87
CA PRO A 326 -25.71 5.94 4.70
C PRO A 326 -24.31 6.56 4.59
N GLU A 327 -24.19 7.63 3.79
CA GLU A 327 -23.03 8.52 3.83
C GLU A 327 -22.94 9.28 5.15
N ARG A 328 -21.80 9.93 5.40
CA ARG A 328 -21.65 10.76 6.60
C ARG A 328 -22.54 11.99 6.52
N PRO A 329 -23.50 12.17 7.45
CA PRO A 329 -24.50 13.21 7.30
C PRO A 329 -24.00 14.61 7.67
N HIS A 330 -22.86 14.72 8.36
CA HIS A 330 -22.30 16.01 8.76
C HIS A 330 -20.79 15.96 9.00
N SER A 331 -20.18 17.15 8.96
CA SER A 331 -18.77 17.34 9.33
C SER A 331 -18.50 16.90 10.77
N GLN A 332 -17.26 16.49 11.06
CA GLN A 332 -16.82 16.04 12.39
C GLN A 332 -17.63 14.88 12.99
N CYS A 333 -18.35 14.11 12.17
CA CYS A 333 -19.05 12.92 12.63
C CYS A 333 -18.06 11.94 13.30
N LEU A 334 -18.36 11.51 14.52
CA LEU A 334 -17.52 10.58 15.28
C LEU A 334 -17.98 9.12 15.17
N CYS A 335 -19.14 8.90 14.57
CA CYS A 335 -19.77 7.60 14.39
C CYS A 335 -18.98 6.74 13.37
N TYR A 336 -19.18 5.42 13.43
CA TYR A 336 -18.38 4.46 12.67
C TYR A 336 -19.19 3.24 12.26
N GLY A 337 -18.83 2.65 11.11
CA GLY A 337 -19.45 1.43 10.62
C GLY A 337 -18.80 0.16 11.17
N THR A 338 -19.56 -0.92 11.25
CA THR A 338 -19.03 -2.28 11.44
C THR A 338 -19.75 -3.26 10.53
N ASN A 339 -19.01 -4.23 9.98
CA ASN A 339 -19.62 -5.30 9.17
C ASN A 339 -20.53 -6.16 10.05
N VAL A 340 -21.73 -6.43 9.54
CA VAL A 340 -22.62 -7.49 10.01
C VAL A 340 -22.32 -8.71 9.17
N LEU A 341 -21.93 -9.80 9.82
CA LEU A 341 -21.56 -11.02 9.14
C LEU A 341 -22.80 -11.91 8.95
N ILE A 342 -22.81 -12.70 7.89
CA ILE A 342 -23.81 -13.75 7.72
C ILE A 342 -23.76 -14.75 8.90
N PRO A 343 -24.92 -15.25 9.36
CA PRO A 343 -24.99 -16.20 10.47
C PRO A 343 -24.36 -17.56 10.16
N ASN A 344 -24.58 -18.08 8.94
CA ASN A 344 -24.08 -19.38 8.51
C ASN A 344 -23.11 -19.24 7.33
N PRO A 345 -21.80 -19.09 7.58
CA PRO A 345 -20.81 -19.01 6.50
C PRO A 345 -20.74 -20.25 5.60
N ASP A 346 -21.05 -21.43 6.11
CA ASP A 346 -20.98 -22.68 5.32
C ASP A 346 -21.97 -22.67 4.15
N SER A 347 -23.12 -22.00 4.31
CA SER A 347 -24.09 -21.85 3.22
C SER A 347 -23.53 -21.12 1.99
N ILE A 348 -22.68 -20.11 2.20
CA ILE A 348 -21.99 -19.39 1.13
C ILE A 348 -20.89 -20.25 0.50
N LEU A 349 -20.21 -21.08 1.30
CA LEU A 349 -19.22 -22.02 0.78
C LEU A 349 -19.86 -23.13 -0.05
N ASP A 350 -21.03 -23.62 0.37
CA ASP A 350 -21.79 -24.63 -0.35
C ASP A 350 -22.40 -24.07 -1.64
N GLU A 351 -22.84 -22.81 -1.62
CA GLU A 351 -23.26 -22.09 -2.82
C GLU A 351 -22.08 -21.86 -3.78
N LEU A 352 -20.91 -21.43 -3.27
CA LEU A 352 -19.69 -21.31 -4.07
C LEU A 352 -19.28 -22.65 -4.70
N ARG A 353 -19.33 -23.74 -3.93
CA ARG A 353 -19.07 -25.10 -4.44
C ARG A 353 -20.11 -25.53 -5.46
N ALA A 354 -21.39 -25.19 -5.25
CA ALA A 354 -22.45 -25.48 -6.19
C ALA A 354 -22.32 -24.67 -7.49
N ASP A 355 -21.89 -23.42 -7.41
CA ASP A 355 -21.56 -22.57 -8.56
C ASP A 355 -20.40 -23.17 -9.36
N ILE A 356 -19.34 -23.59 -8.69
CA ILE A 356 -18.20 -24.27 -9.33
C ILE A 356 -18.65 -25.59 -9.99
N ARG A 357 -19.48 -26.41 -9.32
CA ARG A 357 -20.04 -27.65 -9.90
C ARG A 357 -20.99 -27.40 -11.07
N ARG A 358 -21.76 -26.32 -11.05
CA ARG A 358 -22.68 -25.96 -12.13
C ARG A 358 -21.91 -25.51 -13.37
N VAL A 359 -20.92 -24.63 -13.17
CA VAL A 359 -19.98 -24.23 -14.23
C VAL A 359 -19.24 -25.45 -14.77
N ARG A 360 -18.88 -26.42 -13.90
CA ARG A 360 -18.30 -27.72 -14.30
C ARG A 360 -19.22 -28.49 -15.24
N ALA A 361 -20.48 -28.72 -14.88
CA ALA A 361 -21.42 -29.49 -15.69
C ALA A 361 -21.62 -28.85 -17.08
N ASP A 362 -21.82 -27.53 -17.14
CA ASP A 362 -21.94 -26.79 -18.39
C ASP A 362 -20.65 -26.83 -19.23
N LEU A 363 -19.47 -26.83 -18.59
CA LEU A 363 -18.20 -27.01 -19.29
C LEU A 363 -18.01 -28.46 -19.77
N VAL A 364 -18.39 -29.49 -19.00
CA VAL A 364 -18.19 -30.90 -19.39
C VAL A 364 -18.95 -31.20 -20.67
N ASP A 365 -20.18 -30.71 -20.77
CA ASP A 365 -21.00 -30.85 -21.98
C ASP A 365 -20.42 -30.10 -23.19
N LYS A 366 -19.71 -29.00 -22.97
CA LYS A 366 -19.18 -28.15 -24.05
C LYS A 366 -17.77 -28.51 -24.51
N VAL A 367 -16.89 -28.96 -23.61
CA VAL A 367 -15.46 -29.19 -23.88
C VAL A 367 -14.96 -30.59 -23.54
N GLY A 368 -15.82 -31.45 -22.99
CA GLY A 368 -15.48 -32.83 -22.65
C GLY A 368 -14.73 -32.99 -21.32
N PRO A 369 -14.80 -34.17 -20.69
CA PRO A 369 -14.42 -34.38 -19.30
C PRO A 369 -12.93 -34.12 -19.00
N LEU A 370 -12.04 -34.37 -19.97
CA LEU A 370 -10.60 -34.24 -19.78
C LEU A 370 -10.13 -32.79 -19.58
N LEU A 371 -10.76 -31.84 -20.28
CA LEU A 371 -10.45 -30.41 -20.19
C LEU A 371 -11.07 -29.78 -18.94
N VAL A 372 -12.21 -30.31 -18.49
CA VAL A 372 -12.84 -29.86 -17.26
C VAL A 372 -12.01 -30.25 -16.04
N ASP A 373 -11.44 -31.45 -16.00
CA ASP A 373 -10.56 -31.85 -14.90
C ASP A 373 -9.29 -30.96 -14.84
N GLN A 374 -8.82 -30.45 -15.97
CA GLN A 374 -7.72 -29.47 -16.01
C GLN A 374 -8.15 -28.09 -15.51
N PHE A 375 -9.34 -27.63 -15.91
CA PHE A 375 -9.93 -26.37 -15.45
C PHE A 375 -10.27 -26.38 -13.95
N GLU A 376 -10.74 -27.52 -13.43
CA GLU A 376 -11.06 -27.73 -12.02
C GLU A 376 -9.78 -27.76 -11.15
N LYS A 377 -8.70 -28.38 -11.64
CA LYS A 377 -7.37 -28.28 -11.02
C LYS A 377 -6.83 -26.85 -10.98
N LEU A 378 -7.23 -26.02 -11.94
CA LEU A 378 -6.84 -24.62 -12.05
C LEU A 378 -7.67 -23.71 -11.11
N LEU A 379 -8.95 -24.02 -10.89
CA LEU A 379 -9.86 -23.26 -10.01
C LEU A 379 -9.84 -23.66 -8.54
N LEU A 380 -9.60 -24.95 -8.22
CA LEU A 380 -9.69 -25.49 -6.86
C LEU A 380 -8.33 -25.86 -6.25
N GLY A 381 -7.25 -25.89 -7.04
CA GLY A 381 -5.95 -26.40 -6.57
C GLY A 381 -5.98 -27.90 -6.25
N GLN A 382 -4.80 -28.49 -6.03
CA GLN A 382 -4.67 -29.93 -5.77
C GLN A 382 -5.24 -30.29 -4.39
N GLY A 383 -6.28 -31.14 -4.35
CA GLY A 383 -6.73 -31.77 -3.09
C GLY A 383 -8.20 -32.19 -2.96
N LEU A 384 -9.09 -31.85 -3.89
CA LEU A 384 -10.49 -32.29 -3.84
C LEU A 384 -10.80 -33.25 -5.00
N GLU A 385 -10.36 -34.50 -4.88
CA GLU A 385 -10.94 -35.58 -5.69
C GLU A 385 -12.36 -35.86 -5.19
N VAL A 386 -13.35 -35.56 -6.03
CA VAL A 386 -14.73 -36.01 -5.82
C VAL A 386 -14.74 -37.51 -6.09
N VAL A 387 -14.96 -38.33 -5.05
CA VAL A 387 -15.20 -39.76 -5.21
C VAL A 387 -16.48 -39.94 -6.03
N SER A 388 -16.32 -40.27 -7.31
CA SER A 388 -17.43 -40.69 -8.16
C SER A 388 -17.75 -42.17 -7.84
N VAL A 389 -18.86 -42.42 -7.16
CA VAL A 389 -19.40 -43.77 -7.04
C VAL A 389 -20.17 -44.09 -8.33
N GLY A 390 -19.56 -44.89 -9.21
CA GLY A 390 -20.17 -45.40 -10.43
C GLY A 390 -20.10 -46.95 -10.49
N PRO A 391 -21.08 -47.63 -11.13
CA PRO A 391 -21.38 -49.04 -10.84
C PRO A 391 -20.53 -50.03 -11.66
N THR A 392 -20.04 -51.04 -10.96
CA THR A 392 -19.70 -52.43 -11.39
C THR A 392 -19.24 -52.66 -12.83
N SER A 393 -18.00 -53.15 -12.98
CA SER A 393 -17.73 -54.22 -13.95
C SER A 393 -16.54 -55.09 -13.58
N ARG A 394 -16.67 -56.35 -13.99
CA ARG A 394 -16.07 -57.57 -13.46
C ARG A 394 -14.55 -57.68 -13.67
N VAL A 395 -13.93 -58.32 -12.69
CA VAL A 395 -12.55 -58.81 -12.68
C VAL A 395 -12.39 -59.97 -13.67
N ILE A 396 -11.43 -59.87 -14.59
CA ILE A 396 -10.82 -61.00 -15.28
C ILE A 396 -9.37 -61.06 -14.80
N VAL A 397 -9.01 -62.20 -14.21
CA VAL A 397 -7.64 -62.54 -13.81
C VAL A 397 -6.88 -63.06 -15.03
N PRO A 398 -5.56 -62.77 -15.16
CA PRO A 398 -4.69 -63.78 -15.72
C PRO A 398 -3.49 -64.14 -14.83
N ALA A 399 -3.00 -65.33 -15.15
CA ALA A 399 -2.05 -66.23 -14.53
C ALA A 399 -0.70 -65.68 -14.02
N VAL A 400 -0.20 -66.45 -13.05
CA VAL A 400 1.13 -66.44 -12.42
C VAL A 400 2.24 -66.82 -13.41
N MET A 401 3.38 -66.12 -13.34
CA MET A 401 4.70 -66.56 -13.82
C MET A 401 5.77 -66.32 -12.73
N PRO A 402 6.88 -67.12 -12.72
CA PRO A 402 7.75 -67.35 -11.56
C PRO A 402 8.85 -66.27 -11.38
N PRO A 403 9.59 -66.25 -10.25
CA PRO A 403 10.40 -65.10 -9.85
C PRO A 403 11.74 -65.08 -10.57
N ALA A 404 12.12 -63.91 -11.08
CA ALA A 404 13.46 -63.66 -11.63
C ALA A 404 14.25 -62.72 -10.71
N VAL A 405 15.32 -63.29 -10.15
CA VAL A 405 16.60 -62.73 -9.68
C VAL A 405 16.67 -61.20 -9.51
N VAL A 406 16.86 -60.76 -8.26
CA VAL A 406 17.19 -59.38 -7.88
C VAL A 406 18.66 -59.10 -8.20
N PRO A 407 19.01 -58.14 -9.08
CA PRO A 407 20.38 -57.63 -9.19
C PRO A 407 20.69 -56.67 -8.03
N PRO A 408 21.97 -56.48 -7.66
CA PRO A 408 22.35 -55.67 -6.51
C PRO A 408 21.89 -54.22 -6.68
N THR A 409 21.31 -53.68 -5.61
CA THR A 409 20.85 -52.30 -5.49
C THR A 409 22.00 -51.34 -5.79
N VAL A 410 21.99 -50.76 -7.00
CA VAL A 410 22.76 -49.54 -7.28
C VAL A 410 22.06 -48.43 -6.49
N VAL A 411 22.75 -47.91 -5.47
CA VAL A 411 22.33 -46.69 -4.78
C VAL A 411 22.24 -45.60 -5.84
N ALA A 412 21.03 -45.16 -6.15
CA ALA A 412 20.80 -44.02 -7.03
C ALA A 412 21.54 -42.80 -6.42
N PRO A 413 22.29 -42.02 -7.22
CA PRO A 413 22.87 -40.77 -6.74
C PRO A 413 21.73 -39.88 -6.23
N ALA A 414 21.96 -39.19 -5.11
CA ALA A 414 21.02 -38.23 -4.55
C ALA A 414 20.54 -37.27 -5.65
N PRO A 415 19.25 -36.88 -5.66
CA PRO A 415 18.74 -35.95 -6.66
C PRO A 415 19.56 -34.66 -6.65
N PRO A 416 19.80 -34.04 -7.83
CA PRO A 416 20.58 -32.82 -7.91
C PRO A 416 19.98 -31.75 -7.00
N VAL A 417 20.86 -31.15 -6.18
CA VAL A 417 20.51 -30.12 -5.21
C VAL A 417 20.05 -28.86 -5.97
N ASP A 418 18.77 -28.53 -5.87
CA ASP A 418 18.22 -27.27 -6.37
C ASP A 418 18.69 -26.11 -5.47
N LEU A 419 19.84 -25.53 -5.81
CA LEU A 419 20.46 -24.44 -5.06
C LEU A 419 19.56 -23.20 -4.97
N ALA A 420 18.82 -22.91 -6.03
CA ALA A 420 17.88 -21.79 -6.06
C ALA A 420 16.72 -22.00 -5.09
N ALA A 421 16.10 -23.18 -5.11
CA ALA A 421 15.04 -23.50 -4.16
C ALA A 421 15.53 -23.49 -2.70
N GLN A 422 16.76 -23.93 -2.43
CA GLN A 422 17.36 -23.86 -1.09
C GLN A 422 17.62 -22.43 -0.66
N ALA A 423 18.19 -21.59 -1.52
CA ALA A 423 18.40 -20.17 -1.25
C ALA A 423 17.07 -19.45 -1.01
N ARG A 424 16.06 -19.72 -1.83
CA ARG A 424 14.71 -19.18 -1.66
C ARG A 424 14.12 -19.59 -0.31
N GLN A 425 14.19 -20.87 0.04
CA GLN A 425 13.67 -21.35 1.33
C GLN A 425 14.40 -20.67 2.49
N ARG A 426 15.72 -20.50 2.39
CA ARG A 426 16.52 -19.80 3.39
C ARG A 426 16.13 -18.32 3.52
N VAL A 427 15.85 -17.63 2.41
CA VAL A 427 15.33 -16.26 2.40
C VAL A 427 14.00 -16.18 3.16
N LEU A 428 13.06 -17.09 2.87
CA LEU A 428 11.75 -17.12 3.52
C LEU A 428 11.83 -17.47 5.02
N ASP A 429 12.75 -18.35 5.41
CA ASP A 429 13.00 -18.68 6.81
C ASP A 429 13.56 -17.48 7.59
N LEU A 430 14.51 -16.77 7.01
CA LEU A 430 15.06 -15.54 7.59
C LEU A 430 14.00 -14.45 7.68
N GLU A 431 13.19 -14.24 6.63
CA GLU A 431 12.09 -13.27 6.66
C GLU A 431 11.16 -13.53 7.84
N ARG A 432 10.67 -14.78 8.00
CA ARG A 432 9.82 -15.17 9.13
C ARG A 432 10.49 -14.96 10.49
N GLN A 433 11.78 -15.28 10.61
CA GLN A 433 12.54 -15.09 11.85
C GLN A 433 12.61 -13.60 12.24
N TYR A 434 12.92 -12.72 11.27
CA TYR A 434 13.01 -11.28 11.52
C TYR A 434 11.63 -10.65 11.73
N GLU A 435 10.59 -11.07 11.00
CA GLU A 435 9.21 -10.64 11.22
C GLU A 435 8.78 -10.90 12.67
N GLY A 436 8.99 -12.11 13.20
CA GLY A 436 8.64 -12.41 14.59
C GLY A 436 9.41 -11.56 15.61
N ARG A 437 10.70 -11.28 15.37
CA ARG A 437 11.51 -10.39 16.24
C ARG A 437 11.03 -8.94 16.18
N LEU A 438 10.66 -8.46 14.98
CA LEU A 438 10.14 -7.11 14.76
C LEU A 438 8.76 -6.94 15.40
N GLU A 439 7.87 -7.93 15.28
CA GLU A 439 6.57 -7.96 15.94
C GLU A 439 6.72 -7.88 17.46
N ALA A 440 7.63 -8.66 18.05
CA ALA A 440 7.90 -8.61 19.50
C ALA A 440 8.42 -7.22 19.96
N LEU A 441 9.20 -6.52 19.15
CA LEU A 441 9.63 -5.13 19.44
C LEU A 441 8.47 -4.13 19.29
N ASP A 442 7.62 -4.31 18.28
CA ASP A 442 6.44 -3.47 18.05
C ASP A 442 5.42 -3.62 19.19
N GLU A 443 5.24 -4.83 19.75
CA GLU A 443 4.45 -5.07 20.95
C GLU A 443 5.03 -4.35 22.19
N GLN A 444 6.34 -4.40 22.39
CA GLN A 444 7.00 -3.66 23.49
C GLN A 444 6.86 -2.14 23.32
N LEU A 445 7.02 -1.61 22.11
CA LEU A 445 6.80 -0.20 21.81
C LEU A 445 5.35 0.22 22.10
N ALA A 446 4.38 -0.63 21.77
CA ALA A 446 2.97 -0.40 22.09
C ALA A 446 2.70 -0.42 23.60
N ALA A 447 3.34 -1.35 24.34
CA ALA A 447 3.25 -1.40 25.80
C ALA A 447 3.79 -0.12 26.45
N VAL A 448 4.98 0.33 26.06
CA VAL A 448 5.58 1.59 26.56
C VAL A 448 4.72 2.80 26.22
N ALA A 449 4.10 2.84 25.02
CA ALA A 449 3.19 3.92 24.65
C ALA A 449 1.93 3.96 25.53
N ASN A 450 1.41 2.79 25.92
CA ASN A 450 0.29 2.69 26.86
C ASN A 450 0.70 3.17 28.26
N GLU A 451 1.87 2.76 28.76
CA GLU A 451 2.40 3.21 30.06
C GLU A 451 2.61 4.73 30.10
N LEU A 452 3.20 5.32 29.05
CA LEU A 452 3.34 6.78 28.91
C LEU A 452 2.00 7.51 28.99
N THR A 453 0.95 6.91 28.41
CA THR A 453 -0.42 7.47 28.47
C THR A 453 -0.96 7.43 29.90
N ILE A 454 -0.75 6.33 30.63
CA ILE A 454 -1.16 6.18 32.04
C ILE A 454 -0.42 7.19 32.91
N ILE A 455 0.90 7.31 32.77
CA ILE A 455 1.72 8.25 33.53
C ILE A 455 1.25 9.70 33.27
N THR A 456 1.03 10.06 32.00
CA THR A 456 0.56 11.40 31.63
C THR A 456 -0.81 11.71 32.26
N ASN A 457 -1.77 10.80 32.18
CA ASN A 457 -3.09 10.99 32.81
C ASN A 457 -2.99 11.12 34.34
N ASN A 458 -2.08 10.36 34.97
CA ASN A 458 -1.83 10.47 36.42
C ASN A 458 -1.22 11.81 36.79
N MET A 459 -0.26 12.30 36.00
CA MET A 459 0.31 13.63 36.18
C MET A 459 -0.76 14.72 36.06
N ASP A 460 -1.61 14.69 35.03
CA ASP A 460 -2.69 15.67 34.84
C ASP A 460 -3.66 15.71 36.05
N ARG A 461 -3.98 14.53 36.61
CA ARG A 461 -4.81 14.43 37.83
C ARG A 461 -4.11 15.00 39.06
N LEU A 462 -2.81 14.74 39.21
CA LEU A 462 -2.03 15.26 40.32
C LEU A 462 -1.86 16.79 40.22
N ASP A 463 -1.60 17.32 39.03
CA ASP A 463 -1.53 18.77 38.78
C ASP A 463 -2.87 19.44 39.11
N ALA A 464 -3.99 18.89 38.65
CA ALA A 464 -5.32 19.40 38.98
C ALA A 464 -5.63 19.36 40.50
N SER A 465 -5.12 18.35 41.21
CA SER A 465 -5.24 18.23 42.66
C SER A 465 -4.35 19.24 43.39
N LEU A 466 -3.14 19.48 42.87
CA LEU A 466 -2.19 20.45 43.41
C LEU A 466 -2.75 21.86 43.36
N THR A 467 -3.32 22.27 42.22
CA THR A 467 -3.96 23.59 42.06
C THR A 467 -5.08 23.82 43.06
N LYS A 468 -5.85 22.78 43.42
CA LYS A 468 -6.95 22.90 44.40
C LYS A 468 -6.50 22.96 45.85
N ARG A 469 -5.28 22.52 46.17
CA ARG A 469 -4.80 22.30 47.55
C ARG A 469 -3.56 23.14 47.86
N GLU A 470 -3.27 24.13 47.04
CA GLU A 470 -2.11 24.99 47.17
C GLU A 470 -2.08 25.68 48.55
N GLY A 471 -0.90 25.78 49.16
CA GLY A 471 -0.73 26.30 50.52
C GLY A 471 -1.05 25.32 51.66
N THR A 472 -1.57 24.11 51.38
CA THR A 472 -1.83 23.09 52.43
C THR A 472 -0.64 22.15 52.63
N PRO A 473 -0.49 21.48 53.79
CA PRO A 473 0.51 20.42 53.99
C PRO A 473 0.41 19.27 52.97
N ALA A 474 -0.80 18.99 52.47
CA ALA A 474 -1.04 17.97 51.45
C ALA A 474 -0.43 18.33 50.07
N ALA A 475 -0.22 19.63 49.77
CA ALA A 475 0.40 20.07 48.52
C ALA A 475 1.86 19.59 48.39
N ALA A 476 2.59 19.51 49.50
CA ALA A 476 3.96 19.00 49.50
C ALA A 476 4.03 17.53 49.06
N GLN A 477 3.10 16.70 49.55
CA GLN A 477 3.01 15.29 49.17
C GLN A 477 2.62 15.10 47.69
N ILE A 478 1.72 15.96 47.16
CA ILE A 478 1.33 15.91 45.75
C ILE A 478 2.49 16.32 44.84
N ARG A 479 3.27 17.35 45.22
CA ARG A 479 4.49 17.75 44.48
C ARG A 479 5.52 16.63 44.42
N ALA A 480 5.75 15.93 45.53
CA ALA A 480 6.66 14.79 45.56
C ALA A 480 6.21 13.67 44.59
N LYS A 481 4.91 13.33 44.57
CA LYS A 481 4.36 12.34 43.63
C LYS A 481 4.42 12.79 42.16
N LEU A 482 4.23 14.08 41.89
CA LEU A 482 4.40 14.63 40.53
C LEU A 482 5.84 14.49 40.05
N GLU A 483 6.82 14.73 40.93
CA GLU A 483 8.23 14.59 40.57
C GLU A 483 8.60 13.12 40.33
N GLU A 484 8.12 12.20 41.16
CA GLU A 484 8.25 10.75 40.91
C GLU A 484 7.71 10.35 39.53
N ARG A 485 6.51 10.82 39.17
CA ARG A 485 5.90 10.52 37.85
C ARG A 485 6.63 11.20 36.69
N ARG A 486 7.25 12.37 36.89
CA ARG A 486 8.09 13.02 35.88
C ARG A 486 9.33 12.19 35.59
N ILE A 487 10.00 11.68 36.63
CA ILE A 487 11.17 10.80 36.50
C ILE A 487 10.78 9.52 35.76
N GLU A 488 9.69 8.87 36.15
CA GLU A 488 9.18 7.67 35.49
C GLU A 488 8.85 7.92 34.00
N ARG A 489 8.24 9.06 33.68
CA ARG A 489 7.93 9.45 32.30
C ARG A 489 9.18 9.61 31.45
N VAL A 490 10.24 10.24 31.98
CA VAL A 490 11.53 10.39 31.29
C VAL A 490 12.15 9.02 31.02
N ALA A 491 12.21 8.15 32.02
CA ALA A 491 12.71 6.78 31.86
C ALA A 491 11.94 6.00 30.79
N MET A 492 10.62 6.18 30.70
CA MET A 492 9.81 5.55 29.65
C MET A 492 10.06 6.11 28.24
N PHE A 493 10.34 7.40 28.11
CA PHE A 493 10.77 7.97 26.82
C PHE A 493 12.12 7.41 26.38
N ASP A 494 13.07 7.25 27.30
CA ASP A 494 14.38 6.66 27.01
C ASP A 494 14.24 5.19 26.62
N ARG A 495 13.42 4.41 27.33
CA ARG A 495 13.10 3.03 26.95
C ARG A 495 12.48 2.94 25.56
N ARG A 496 11.53 3.82 25.23
CA ARG A 496 10.92 3.88 23.90
C ARG A 496 11.96 4.19 22.82
N ARG A 497 12.88 5.14 23.09
CA ARG A 497 13.97 5.49 22.17
C ARG A 497 14.91 4.30 21.95
N ALA A 498 15.27 3.58 23.00
CA ALA A 498 16.11 2.38 22.92
C ALA A 498 15.46 1.26 22.08
N LEU A 499 14.18 0.97 22.32
CA LEU A 499 13.42 -0.01 21.53
C LEU A 499 13.30 0.40 20.05
N GLN A 500 13.08 1.68 19.76
CA GLN A 500 13.04 2.18 18.39
C GLN A 500 14.40 2.06 17.69
N ALA A 501 15.49 2.34 18.39
CA ALA A 501 16.84 2.17 17.86
C ALA A 501 17.13 0.69 17.56
N GLU A 502 16.73 -0.21 18.46
CA GLU A 502 16.87 -1.65 18.26
C GLU A 502 16.04 -2.17 17.09
N ARG A 503 14.80 -1.69 16.94
CA ARG A 503 13.96 -2.00 15.79
C ARG A 503 14.61 -1.59 14.48
N ASN A 504 15.20 -0.39 14.43
CA ASN A 504 15.88 0.08 13.22
C ASN A 504 17.12 -0.77 12.92
N ARG A 505 17.95 -1.10 13.93
CA ARG A 505 19.08 -2.03 13.76
C ARG A 505 18.62 -3.39 13.23
N LEU A 506 17.51 -3.90 13.75
CA LEU A 506 16.96 -5.19 13.34
C LEU A 506 16.50 -5.20 11.88
N MET A 507 15.92 -4.09 11.39
CA MET A 507 15.60 -3.91 9.96
C MET A 507 16.88 -3.90 9.10
N ASP A 508 17.94 -3.21 9.55
CA ASP A 508 19.22 -3.15 8.84
C ASP A 508 19.92 -4.54 8.80
N GLU A 509 19.86 -5.27 9.92
CA GLU A 509 20.30 -6.67 10.02
C GLU A 509 19.51 -7.57 9.07
N GLN A 510 18.19 -7.42 9.01
CA GLN A 510 17.33 -8.20 8.11
C GLN A 510 17.75 -7.99 6.65
N VAL A 511 17.90 -6.74 6.20
CA VAL A 511 18.33 -6.44 4.83
C VAL A 511 19.70 -7.06 4.54
N THR A 512 20.64 -6.97 5.48
CA THR A 512 21.99 -7.54 5.33
C THR A 512 21.96 -9.07 5.26
N ALA A 513 21.16 -9.71 6.13
CA ALA A 513 21.02 -11.16 6.18
C ALA A 513 20.38 -11.72 4.90
N LEU A 514 19.31 -11.07 4.41
CA LEU A 514 18.63 -11.48 3.18
C LEU A 514 19.54 -11.34 1.96
N ARG A 515 20.28 -10.22 1.84
CA ARG A 515 21.29 -10.03 0.79
C ARG A 515 22.39 -11.09 0.85
N GLY A 516 22.81 -11.48 2.05
CA GLY A 516 23.83 -12.50 2.24
C GLY A 516 23.47 -13.86 1.61
N VAL A 517 22.20 -14.21 1.52
CA VAL A 517 21.75 -15.49 0.92
C VAL A 517 21.92 -15.50 -0.60
N VAL A 518 21.77 -14.34 -1.24
CA VAL A 518 21.74 -14.24 -2.71
C VAL A 518 23.05 -13.76 -3.32
N ARG A 519 24.05 -13.43 -2.49
CA ARG A 519 25.41 -13.17 -2.95
C ARG A 519 26.08 -14.43 -3.50
N VAL A 520 27.00 -14.23 -4.43
CA VAL A 520 27.79 -15.32 -5.02
C VAL A 520 29.12 -15.49 -4.27
N ASP A 521 29.65 -16.71 -4.24
CA ASP A 521 30.92 -17.00 -3.58
C ASP A 521 32.12 -16.42 -4.34
N ARG A 522 32.03 -16.35 -5.68
CA ARG A 522 33.05 -15.77 -6.55
C ARG A 522 32.48 -14.55 -7.27
N PRO A 523 32.51 -13.36 -6.65
CA PRO A 523 31.90 -12.16 -7.24
C PRO A 523 32.58 -11.74 -8.53
N GLY A 524 31.78 -11.14 -9.43
CA GLY A 524 32.24 -10.49 -10.64
C GLY A 524 33.22 -9.35 -10.35
N GLN A 525 33.89 -8.87 -11.39
CA GLN A 525 34.90 -7.81 -11.26
C GLN A 525 34.66 -6.72 -12.32
N VAL A 526 33.45 -6.18 -12.35
CA VAL A 526 33.10 -5.05 -13.21
C VAL A 526 33.54 -3.75 -12.53
N ALA A 527 34.46 -3.03 -13.16
CA ALA A 527 34.92 -1.72 -12.73
C ALA A 527 34.19 -0.59 -13.47
N VAL A 528 33.94 0.53 -12.79
CA VAL A 528 33.33 1.72 -13.41
C VAL A 528 34.39 2.55 -14.13
N GLN A 529 34.20 2.76 -15.43
CA GLN A 529 35.02 3.67 -16.25
C GLN A 529 34.21 4.91 -16.64
N ALA A 530 34.44 6.04 -15.97
CA ALA A 530 33.74 7.30 -16.21
C ALA A 530 34.72 8.49 -16.40
N PRO A 531 35.24 8.72 -17.62
CA PRO A 531 36.15 9.82 -17.86
C PRO A 531 35.46 11.17 -17.64
N GLY A 532 36.10 12.07 -16.89
CA GLY A 532 35.59 13.42 -16.62
C GLY A 532 34.60 13.54 -15.46
N VAL A 533 34.36 12.46 -14.71
CA VAL A 533 33.51 12.46 -13.50
C VAL A 533 34.37 12.67 -12.25
N ASP A 534 33.83 13.42 -11.28
CA ASP A 534 34.53 13.71 -10.02
C ASP A 534 34.64 12.47 -9.11
N ALA A 535 35.69 12.43 -8.28
CA ALA A 535 35.99 11.27 -7.45
C ALA A 535 34.87 10.85 -6.47
N PRO A 536 34.13 11.76 -5.81
CA PRO A 536 32.95 11.39 -5.00
C PRO A 536 31.89 10.63 -5.79
N THR A 537 31.49 11.14 -6.96
CA THR A 537 30.51 10.50 -7.84
C THR A 537 31.01 9.15 -8.33
N LEU A 538 32.28 9.07 -8.75
CA LEU A 538 32.89 7.80 -9.17
C LEU A 538 32.88 6.76 -8.05
N ARG A 539 33.20 7.15 -6.80
CA ARG A 539 33.10 6.24 -5.64
C ARG A 539 31.68 5.77 -5.40
N ASN A 540 30.69 6.66 -5.57
CA ASN A 540 29.28 6.28 -5.42
C ASN A 540 28.86 5.24 -6.46
N TRP A 541 29.22 5.47 -7.73
CA TRP A 541 28.93 4.53 -8.81
C TRP A 541 29.68 3.21 -8.64
N GLN A 542 30.94 3.25 -8.21
CA GLN A 542 31.72 2.04 -7.92
C GLN A 542 31.08 1.21 -6.81
N ARG A 543 30.55 1.82 -5.74
CA ARG A 543 29.78 1.06 -4.73
C ARG A 543 28.57 0.34 -5.32
N GLY A 544 27.92 0.93 -6.31
CA GLY A 544 26.84 0.29 -7.06
C GLY A 544 27.33 -0.94 -7.85
N ALA A 545 28.44 -0.78 -8.55
CA ALA A 545 29.10 -1.88 -9.25
C ALA A 545 29.58 -2.98 -8.29
N ASP A 546 30.07 -2.64 -7.11
CA ASP A 546 30.52 -3.60 -6.09
C ASP A 546 29.34 -4.46 -5.57
N GLU A 547 28.16 -3.87 -5.37
CA GLU A 547 26.95 -4.63 -4.99
C GLU A 547 26.42 -5.48 -6.16
N PHE A 548 26.51 -5.00 -7.40
CA PHE A 548 26.22 -5.81 -8.60
C PHE A 548 27.18 -7.01 -8.68
N ASN A 549 28.48 -6.77 -8.52
CA ASN A 549 29.52 -7.80 -8.52
C ASN A 549 29.28 -8.85 -7.43
N ALA A 550 28.77 -8.44 -6.27
CA ALA A 550 28.42 -9.36 -5.18
C ALA A 550 27.24 -10.29 -5.52
N LEU A 551 26.39 -9.93 -6.49
CA LEU A 551 25.23 -10.73 -6.92
C LEU A 551 25.51 -11.59 -8.16
N VAL A 552 26.55 -11.30 -8.93
CA VAL A 552 26.85 -11.96 -10.21
C VAL A 552 28.20 -12.68 -10.14
N SER A 553 28.23 -13.94 -10.52
CA SER A 553 29.44 -14.77 -10.55
C SER A 553 30.48 -14.21 -11.52
N ALA A 554 31.77 -14.34 -11.18
CA ALA A 554 32.89 -14.05 -12.07
C ALA A 554 32.86 -14.86 -13.38
N ASP A 555 32.18 -16.01 -13.41
CA ASP A 555 32.00 -16.80 -14.64
C ASP A 555 30.97 -16.16 -15.59
N VAL A 556 30.04 -15.37 -15.03
CA VAL A 556 28.98 -14.68 -15.77
C VAL A 556 29.41 -13.25 -16.14
N ALA A 557 30.08 -12.57 -15.21
CA ALA A 557 30.66 -11.24 -15.37
C ALA A 557 32.17 -11.28 -15.09
N PRO A 558 33.00 -11.73 -16.04
CA PRO A 558 34.44 -11.77 -15.88
C PRO A 558 35.02 -10.35 -15.70
N PRO A 559 36.27 -10.24 -15.20
CA PRO A 559 36.92 -8.94 -15.01
C PRO A 559 36.84 -8.06 -16.25
N SER A 560 36.15 -6.93 -16.11
CA SER A 560 35.77 -6.06 -17.23
C SER A 560 35.53 -4.63 -16.74
N SER A 561 35.35 -3.71 -17.67
CA SER A 561 35.06 -2.31 -17.35
C SER A 561 33.78 -1.86 -18.05
N ALA A 562 32.82 -1.40 -17.26
CA ALA A 562 31.59 -0.81 -17.76
C ALA A 562 31.77 0.70 -17.90
N ARG A 563 31.41 1.25 -19.06
CA ARG A 563 31.54 2.69 -19.33
C ARG A 563 30.34 3.43 -18.76
N PHE A 564 30.60 4.50 -18.01
CA PHE A 564 29.56 5.33 -17.38
C PHE A 564 29.65 6.78 -17.87
N ARG A 565 28.51 7.46 -17.93
CA ARG A 565 28.40 8.89 -18.21
C ARG A 565 27.36 9.54 -17.31
N ALA A 566 27.67 10.74 -16.82
CA ALA A 566 26.73 11.55 -16.08
C ALA A 566 25.65 12.12 -17.02
N MET A 567 24.39 12.07 -16.59
CA MET A 567 23.27 12.67 -17.32
C MET A 567 22.30 13.43 -16.42
N VAL A 568 21.39 14.18 -17.04
CA VAL A 568 20.23 14.81 -16.38
C VAL A 568 18.97 14.23 -17.02
N GLY A 569 18.08 13.66 -16.22
CA GLY A 569 16.85 13.00 -16.70
C GLY A 569 16.76 11.53 -16.30
N ARG A 570 16.00 10.75 -17.06
CA ARG A 570 15.77 9.32 -16.79
C ARG A 570 17.04 8.52 -17.09
N GLU A 571 17.53 7.77 -16.09
CA GLU A 571 18.67 6.87 -16.26
C GLU A 571 18.37 5.77 -17.28
N SER A 572 19.41 5.32 -18.00
CA SER A 572 19.29 4.26 -19.00
C SER A 572 20.63 3.65 -19.39
N TYR A 573 20.56 2.44 -19.95
CA TYR A 573 21.66 1.82 -20.67
C TYR A 573 21.47 2.00 -22.18
N ASP A 574 22.50 2.52 -22.87
CA ASP A 574 22.51 2.67 -24.32
C ASP A 574 23.27 1.50 -24.96
N PRO A 575 22.57 0.57 -25.66
CA PRO A 575 23.20 -0.60 -26.27
C PRO A 575 24.07 -0.26 -27.50
N ASN A 576 23.80 0.85 -28.19
CA ASN A 576 24.59 1.26 -29.35
C ASN A 576 25.94 1.83 -28.93
N ALA A 577 25.95 2.67 -27.89
CA ALA A 577 27.17 3.26 -27.36
C ALA A 577 27.83 2.40 -26.27
N ARG A 578 27.17 1.33 -25.82
CA ARG A 578 27.56 0.44 -24.71
C ARG A 578 27.96 1.23 -23.47
N ILE A 579 27.09 2.16 -23.06
CA ILE A 579 27.36 3.08 -21.96
C ILE A 579 26.17 3.14 -21.00
N VAL A 580 26.47 3.08 -19.71
CA VAL A 580 25.51 3.30 -18.63
C VAL A 580 25.39 4.81 -18.40
N GLN A 581 24.18 5.34 -18.51
CA GLN A 581 23.89 6.76 -18.33
C GLN A 581 23.11 6.95 -17.04
N VAL A 582 23.74 7.58 -16.05
CA VAL A 582 23.18 7.75 -14.70
C VAL A 582 23.39 9.15 -14.17
N GLN A 583 22.56 9.56 -13.21
CA GLN A 583 22.74 10.82 -12.52
C GLN A 583 23.92 10.74 -11.53
N ALA A 584 24.55 11.88 -11.23
CA ALA A 584 25.64 11.92 -10.25
C ALA A 584 25.20 11.43 -8.85
N THR A 585 23.92 11.61 -8.53
CA THR A 585 23.31 11.20 -7.25
C THR A 585 22.53 9.89 -7.32
N SER A 586 22.64 9.12 -8.42
CA SER A 586 21.93 7.84 -8.54
C SER A 586 22.29 6.91 -7.39
N ASP A 587 21.28 6.25 -6.84
CA ASP A 587 21.48 5.32 -5.75
C ASP A 587 22.04 3.98 -6.23
N THR A 588 22.51 3.16 -5.29
CA THR A 588 23.07 1.82 -5.55
C THR A 588 22.11 0.92 -6.31
N ARG A 589 20.80 1.04 -6.06
CA ARG A 589 19.77 0.21 -6.68
C ARG A 589 19.67 0.52 -8.17
N THR A 590 19.64 1.80 -8.55
CA THR A 590 19.64 2.22 -9.95
C THR A 590 20.90 1.73 -10.66
N ILE A 591 22.07 1.82 -10.03
CA ILE A 591 23.32 1.34 -10.65
C ILE A 591 23.28 -0.18 -10.90
N VAL A 592 22.77 -0.97 -9.95
CA VAL A 592 22.59 -2.41 -10.11
C VAL A 592 21.62 -2.73 -11.26
N HIS A 593 20.54 -1.95 -11.41
CA HIS A 593 19.58 -2.09 -12.49
C HIS A 593 20.23 -1.84 -13.87
N GLU A 594 20.93 -0.71 -14.04
CA GLU A 594 21.57 -0.38 -15.32
C GLU A 594 22.70 -1.36 -15.68
N LEU A 595 23.45 -1.85 -14.67
CA LEU A 595 24.45 -2.90 -14.89
C LEU A 595 23.82 -4.25 -15.27
N GLY A 596 22.57 -4.50 -14.90
CA GLY A 596 21.81 -5.64 -15.41
C GLY A 596 21.60 -5.58 -16.91
N HIS A 597 21.22 -4.42 -17.45
CA HIS A 597 21.13 -4.22 -18.90
C HIS A 597 22.50 -4.33 -19.59
N TRP A 598 23.54 -3.76 -18.98
CA TRP A 598 24.91 -3.92 -19.48
C TRP A 598 25.31 -5.39 -19.56
N LEU A 599 25.02 -6.20 -18.54
CA LEU A 599 25.35 -7.63 -18.51
C LEU A 599 24.62 -8.42 -19.59
N GLU A 600 23.32 -8.12 -19.79
CA GLU A 600 22.51 -8.75 -20.82
C GLU A 600 23.08 -8.48 -22.23
N ASP A 601 23.49 -7.24 -22.53
CA ASP A 601 24.15 -6.91 -23.81
C ASP A 601 25.53 -7.57 -23.98
N HIS A 602 26.30 -7.69 -22.89
CA HIS A 602 27.70 -8.12 -22.94
C HIS A 602 27.89 -9.64 -22.87
N ASN A 603 26.90 -10.39 -22.39
CA ASN A 603 26.96 -11.84 -22.27
C ASN A 603 25.85 -12.50 -23.09
N ALA A 604 26.18 -12.96 -24.30
CA ALA A 604 25.24 -13.57 -25.23
C ALA A 604 24.55 -14.84 -24.69
N ASP A 605 25.19 -15.60 -23.79
CA ASP A 605 24.56 -16.76 -23.17
C ASP A 605 23.48 -16.33 -22.16
N VAL A 606 23.79 -15.32 -21.34
CA VAL A 606 22.82 -14.70 -20.43
C VAL A 606 21.65 -14.12 -21.22
N HIS A 607 21.92 -13.33 -22.28
CA HIS A 607 20.88 -12.79 -23.16
C HIS A 607 19.96 -13.87 -23.69
N ARG A 608 20.54 -14.94 -24.25
CA ARG A 608 19.78 -16.08 -24.80
C ARG A 608 18.91 -16.74 -23.73
N LYS A 609 19.44 -16.97 -22.52
CA LYS A 609 18.70 -17.57 -21.41
C LYS A 609 17.57 -16.65 -20.92
N VAL A 610 17.81 -15.35 -20.83
CA VAL A 610 16.85 -14.34 -20.39
C VAL A 610 15.72 -14.17 -21.41
N VAL A 611 16.03 -14.09 -22.70
CA VAL A 611 15.03 -14.07 -23.77
C VAL A 611 14.22 -15.36 -23.79
N ALA A 612 14.87 -16.53 -23.69
CA ALA A 612 14.15 -17.81 -23.65
C ALA A 612 13.22 -17.92 -22.42
N PHE A 613 13.65 -17.39 -21.27
CA PHE A 613 12.80 -17.27 -20.09
C PHE A 613 11.62 -16.34 -20.35
N TYR A 614 11.86 -15.13 -20.86
CA TYR A 614 10.82 -14.16 -21.20
C TYR A 614 9.80 -14.75 -22.17
N ASP A 615 10.25 -15.35 -23.28
CA ASP A 615 9.37 -15.87 -24.33
C ASP A 615 8.54 -17.06 -23.83
N ARG A 616 9.15 -17.99 -23.07
CA ARG A 616 8.43 -19.10 -22.43
C ARG A 616 7.36 -18.57 -21.48
N ARG A 617 7.73 -17.61 -20.65
CA ARG A 617 6.91 -17.15 -19.54
C ARG A 617 5.78 -16.23 -19.99
N THR A 618 6.02 -15.45 -21.05
CA THR A 618 5.02 -14.58 -21.67
C THR A 618 4.27 -15.23 -22.83
N GLN A 619 4.48 -16.54 -23.08
CA GLN A 619 3.79 -17.29 -24.10
C GLN A 619 2.27 -17.25 -23.86
N GLY A 620 1.52 -16.75 -24.85
CA GLY A 620 0.06 -16.60 -24.76
C GLY A 620 -0.42 -15.28 -24.17
N TYR A 621 0.49 -14.39 -23.72
CA TYR A 621 0.12 -13.04 -23.29
C TYR A 621 0.24 -12.03 -24.44
N ASN A 622 -0.78 -11.18 -24.60
CA ASN A 622 -0.80 -10.13 -25.60
C ASN A 622 0.09 -8.94 -25.19
N LEU A 623 0.58 -8.23 -26.20
CA LEU A 623 1.22 -6.93 -26.00
C LEU A 623 0.16 -5.90 -25.67
N GLU A 624 0.33 -5.23 -24.54
CA GLU A 624 -0.57 -4.18 -24.10
C GLU A 624 0.23 -2.91 -23.81
N TRP A 625 -0.37 -1.76 -24.13
CA TRP A 625 0.20 -0.47 -23.80
C TRP A 625 0.33 -0.32 -22.28
N MET A 626 1.49 0.16 -21.83
CA MET A 626 1.84 0.26 -20.41
C MET A 626 1.03 1.31 -19.64
N GLY A 627 0.28 2.16 -20.34
CA GLY A 627 -0.66 3.11 -19.76
C GLY A 627 -0.12 4.55 -19.69
N PRO A 628 -0.90 5.47 -19.09
CA PRO A 628 -0.55 6.89 -19.05
C PRO A 628 0.81 7.15 -18.39
N GLY A 629 1.74 7.77 -19.12
CA GLY A 629 3.12 8.01 -18.70
C GLY A 629 4.19 7.24 -19.49
N TYR A 630 3.76 6.34 -20.38
CA TYR A 630 4.59 5.63 -21.35
C TYR A 630 4.11 5.95 -22.77
N ASP A 631 5.04 5.96 -23.73
CA ASP A 631 4.70 6.18 -25.13
C ASP A 631 3.79 5.05 -25.67
N ARG A 632 3.04 5.31 -26.74
CA ARG A 632 2.00 4.36 -27.24
C ARG A 632 2.59 3.06 -27.79
N ASP A 633 3.86 3.10 -28.16
CA ASP A 633 4.71 2.01 -28.63
C ASP A 633 5.49 1.32 -27.50
N GLU A 634 5.46 1.85 -26.27
CA GLU A 634 5.92 1.13 -25.09
C GLU A 634 4.87 0.09 -24.66
N LEU A 635 5.07 -1.12 -25.16
CA LEU A 635 4.21 -2.27 -24.94
C LEU A 635 4.86 -3.24 -23.95
N ALA A 636 4.04 -3.90 -23.15
CA ALA A 636 4.46 -4.94 -22.22
C ALA A 636 3.51 -6.14 -22.29
N ARG A 637 4.07 -7.34 -22.09
CA ARG A 637 3.29 -8.57 -21.89
C ARG A 637 2.99 -8.72 -20.40
N LYS A 638 1.70 -8.73 -20.05
CA LYS A 638 1.20 -8.76 -18.66
C LYS A 638 1.21 -10.17 -18.07
N ASP A 639 2.38 -10.80 -18.07
CA ASP A 639 2.58 -12.02 -17.28
C ASP A 639 2.56 -11.72 -15.76
N LYS A 640 2.63 -12.74 -14.91
CA LYS A 640 2.68 -12.72 -13.42
C LYS A 640 3.93 -12.05 -12.83
N PHE A 641 4.56 -11.14 -13.57
CA PHE A 641 5.69 -10.38 -13.05
C PHE A 641 5.26 -9.51 -11.86
N ILE A 642 6.13 -9.39 -10.85
CA ILE A 642 5.91 -8.51 -9.67
C ILE A 642 5.69 -7.04 -10.09
N ASN A 643 6.21 -6.65 -11.26
CA ASN A 643 5.98 -5.35 -11.85
C ASN A 643 5.76 -5.48 -13.36
N LEU A 644 4.70 -4.85 -13.89
CA LEU A 644 4.39 -4.78 -15.32
C LEU A 644 5.59 -4.33 -16.17
N TYR A 645 6.47 -3.50 -15.62
CA TYR A 645 7.69 -3.05 -16.28
C TYR A 645 8.61 -4.22 -16.71
N MET A 646 8.65 -5.32 -15.95
CA MET A 646 9.43 -6.52 -16.29
C MET A 646 8.98 -7.17 -17.61
N GLY A 647 7.71 -6.98 -17.97
CA GLY A 647 7.13 -7.47 -19.21
C GLY A 647 7.38 -6.57 -20.42
N LYS A 648 8.07 -5.43 -20.27
CA LYS A 648 8.30 -4.47 -21.36
C LYS A 648 9.07 -5.11 -22.52
N GLU A 649 8.63 -4.80 -23.73
CA GLU A 649 9.19 -5.38 -24.95
C GLU A 649 10.21 -4.43 -25.61
N TYR A 650 11.38 -4.97 -25.94
CA TYR A 650 12.43 -4.31 -26.73
C TYR A 650 12.79 -5.16 -27.94
N VAL A 651 12.12 -4.90 -29.07
CA VAL A 651 12.28 -5.65 -30.32
C VAL A 651 12.65 -4.72 -31.47
N VAL A 652 13.50 -5.22 -32.37
CA VAL A 652 13.74 -4.61 -33.69
C VAL A 652 13.51 -5.70 -34.73
N GLY A 653 12.47 -5.56 -35.55
CA GLY A 653 12.05 -6.63 -36.45
C GLY A 653 11.56 -7.86 -35.69
N SER A 654 12.16 -9.03 -35.93
CA SER A 654 11.88 -10.28 -35.20
C SER A 654 12.76 -10.48 -33.96
N ASP A 655 13.76 -9.63 -33.76
CA ASP A 655 14.84 -9.90 -32.82
C ASP A 655 14.69 -9.06 -31.55
N ARG A 656 14.64 -9.74 -30.39
CA ARG A 656 14.59 -9.11 -29.06
C ARG A 656 16.01 -8.79 -28.61
N TYR A 657 16.33 -7.51 -28.55
CA TYR A 657 17.70 -7.04 -28.25
C TYR A 657 17.93 -6.72 -26.77
N ALA A 658 16.87 -6.61 -25.96
CA ALA A 658 16.97 -6.40 -24.51
C ALA A 658 15.68 -6.87 -23.78
N THR A 659 15.77 -6.98 -22.45
CA THR A 659 14.63 -7.21 -21.56
C THR A 659 14.76 -6.41 -20.26
N GLU A 660 13.69 -6.36 -19.48
CA GLU A 660 13.72 -5.87 -18.09
C GLU A 660 13.89 -7.00 -17.06
N ILE A 661 14.06 -8.25 -17.51
CA ILE A 661 14.05 -9.42 -16.64
C ILE A 661 15.30 -9.44 -15.77
N LEU A 662 16.48 -9.28 -16.37
CA LEU A 662 17.73 -9.33 -15.62
C LEU A 662 17.94 -8.08 -14.76
N SER A 663 17.70 -6.89 -15.32
CA SER A 663 17.84 -5.60 -14.62
C SER A 663 16.92 -5.51 -13.39
N MET A 664 15.63 -5.83 -13.55
CA MET A 664 14.67 -5.81 -12.45
C MET A 664 14.86 -7.01 -11.50
N GLY A 665 15.27 -8.16 -12.02
CA GLY A 665 15.61 -9.33 -11.21
C GLY A 665 16.75 -9.05 -10.23
N LEU A 666 17.84 -8.45 -10.71
CA LEU A 666 18.98 -8.04 -9.89
C LEU A 666 18.61 -6.93 -8.89
N ASP A 667 17.80 -5.94 -9.30
CA ASP A 667 17.24 -4.94 -8.38
C ASP A 667 16.46 -5.63 -7.24
N HIS A 668 15.59 -6.58 -7.57
CA HIS A 668 14.79 -7.28 -6.57
C HIS A 668 15.63 -8.20 -5.69
N LEU A 669 16.65 -8.89 -6.22
CA LEU A 669 17.61 -9.63 -5.39
C LEU A 669 18.38 -8.69 -4.44
N TYR A 670 18.72 -7.47 -4.87
CA TYR A 670 19.43 -6.50 -4.04
C TYR A 670 18.54 -5.88 -2.94
N ASN A 671 17.34 -5.41 -3.27
CA ASN A 671 16.57 -4.53 -2.38
C ASN A 671 15.23 -5.12 -1.91
N LYS A 672 14.76 -6.19 -2.53
CA LYS A 672 13.43 -6.80 -2.27
C LYS A 672 13.50 -8.32 -2.31
N THR A 673 14.59 -8.90 -1.78
CA THR A 673 14.93 -10.32 -1.95
C THR A 673 13.81 -11.25 -1.53
N ALA A 674 13.24 -10.98 -0.36
CA ALA A 674 12.15 -11.77 0.21
C ALA A 674 10.83 -11.60 -0.54
N LEU A 675 10.57 -10.39 -1.07
CA LEU A 675 9.42 -10.14 -1.93
C LEU A 675 9.51 -10.99 -3.21
N LEU A 676 10.68 -11.02 -3.87
CA LEU A 676 10.90 -11.83 -5.05
C LEU A 676 10.75 -13.32 -4.75
N ALA A 677 11.41 -13.79 -3.69
CA ALA A 677 11.34 -15.18 -3.24
C ALA A 677 9.90 -15.65 -2.95
N ARG A 678 9.06 -14.77 -2.40
CA ARG A 678 7.69 -15.10 -1.99
C ARG A 678 6.66 -14.92 -3.12
N GLN A 679 6.74 -13.83 -3.87
CA GLN A 679 5.73 -13.48 -4.88
C GLN A 679 6.03 -14.06 -6.25
N ASP A 680 7.30 -14.24 -6.60
CA ASP A 680 7.71 -14.79 -7.89
C ASP A 680 8.87 -15.80 -7.74
N PRO A 681 8.59 -16.99 -7.17
CA PRO A 681 9.59 -18.02 -6.93
C PRO A 681 10.33 -18.47 -8.19
N GLU A 682 9.65 -18.47 -9.35
CA GLU A 682 10.25 -18.88 -10.63
C GLU A 682 11.22 -17.81 -11.14
N MET A 683 10.88 -16.52 -11.06
CA MET A 683 11.82 -15.45 -11.40
C MET A 683 12.97 -15.38 -10.40
N PHE A 684 12.71 -15.61 -9.10
CA PHE A 684 13.77 -15.75 -8.12
C PHE A 684 14.76 -16.84 -8.54
N ASP A 685 14.27 -18.04 -8.84
CA ASP A 685 15.13 -19.17 -9.19
C ASP A 685 15.89 -18.94 -10.49
N PHE A 686 15.19 -18.40 -11.49
CA PHE A 686 15.81 -18.08 -12.77
C PHE A 686 16.93 -17.06 -12.62
N ILE A 687 16.68 -15.94 -11.95
CA ILE A 687 17.69 -14.89 -11.75
C ILE A 687 18.83 -15.43 -10.88
N PHE A 688 18.51 -16.17 -9.81
CA PHE A 688 19.52 -16.78 -8.93
C PHE A 688 20.46 -17.72 -9.70
N ASN A 689 19.93 -18.52 -10.61
CA ASN A 689 20.71 -19.46 -11.43
C ASN A 689 21.48 -18.76 -12.55
N VAL A 690 20.84 -17.85 -13.31
CA VAL A 690 21.48 -17.22 -14.47
C VAL A 690 22.70 -16.38 -14.06
N VAL A 691 22.64 -15.68 -12.93
CA VAL A 691 23.76 -14.87 -12.40
C VAL A 691 24.89 -15.74 -11.83
N ARG A 692 24.67 -17.05 -11.68
CA ARG A 692 25.66 -18.05 -11.28
C ARG A 692 26.16 -18.90 -12.44
N GLY A 693 25.64 -18.68 -13.65
CA GLY A 693 26.01 -19.42 -14.86
C GLY A 693 25.32 -20.78 -15.00
N LEU A 694 24.30 -21.05 -14.17
CA LEU A 694 23.55 -22.30 -14.15
C LEU A 694 22.46 -22.34 -15.23
#